data_AF-A0A2K8VDR2-F1
#
_entry.id   AF-A0A2K8VDR2-F1
#
_cell.length_a   1.000
_cell.length_b   1.000
_cell.length_c   1.000
_cell.angle_alpha   90.00
_cell.angle_beta   90.00
_cell.angle_gamma   90.00
#
_symmetry.space_group_name_H-M   'P 1'
#
loop_
_entity.id
_entity.type
_entity.pdbx_description
1 polymer ?
#
loop_
_entity_poly.entity_id
_entity_poly.type
_entity_poly.pdbx_seq_one_letter_code
_entity_poly.pdbx_strand_id
1 'polypeptide(L)'
;MYKEYQPLDIVTMFKEVLRYFYCIFLSSKNKGVSKNTQKKSKNNQIATKYIYSYCGGVNTVTNNNRFILVISFVLLPFISMAYSKHVNNAIYINDKYKVTINCLQDIHNNFIHTRKTKRSEELALTVKLDIIHKPNVITNYKLQQALNTIPFGFVTINKYSEPLNIGFYSAKVNYIDSDTFYEKNATRVDYVPHLNTLSTNFFSFNKGRNFTSTSNSPSTPNAFFFSKFTFGSPFRKMHSSFPYEIGHYFGLMQTLKSTRHGNNHPQVKNVSHHEEYSNFSGTGDYLCSTPTNPHNSSNEMDKHGKSYNTYNTNLMSYYREEKSSSNKEKIPFMNKTIDYRLNDKRYHIHGYEMNVKNNSPQIILSENTHLSNNIEWTNSNHYNGYIIEKSINSDSSQLAFEKIANVSKKTSVFTDNNINSNTSYNYGVIPVDFPENRSNIMAATAKSTYCNPINTCNYFGLTPERITLKTQDKTIIDHANFTCSNTVNVADYKHVELKTNTLLNLEIDQSRKQEFFYNVFIDFNRDSDFNDEGEWLIKNKISTDKYSFDNEIDLTNKIFNQGETTIRVICSNYKDSTGTYPIENACDVELGFTQDFNVTLLDKRKDVTWLGTTNKDWFTPSNWSNNLVPDENTNVIIPNYLEYYPVITDEINFNTLKVDSGASLIANTAIQKEINYDKKLSKEGWNYISTPMVNQTVSNFIQLNNVIVNEREEISLSYFNTLNNTWNPFMNDSDKDLEPGKGYSIKLTTGRIVTFNGNIKTEDTYIPLNQSNYTNMNLIGNPYLSYIDSEELLNKNSNILTEQTLWIWNGQYFEAVNKLNPIKIAPSDSFFVEANVKDNFVFHTKDLRQRNEITNEREQVFSVELSLENSTHKQSTKIYYTSNTSKSFDNGYDSKIFDEDSDFQIFTDQLDTNNPRKLAIQALPNSDIENLIIPVGFRTKARGDLTISANILNIPDNYEVYLEDKDTNNFVNLQRRPYVFTPKNNVVNQGRFFLHMNQKSTNQEHQDSVDLQRTVTIFKSDINEITINNLDLDASVKVYTIYGESIFDSKITSSDSNKIRFNTPPVGIYLVSVKTEKGKFIKKINL
;
A
#
# COMPACT_ATOMS: atom_id res chain seq x y z
N MET A 1 10.51 13.39 -75.18
CA MET A 1 11.40 13.18 -76.34
C MET A 1 11.97 11.75 -76.37
N TYR A 2 11.15 10.73 -76.09
CA TYR A 2 11.47 9.32 -76.37
C TYR A 2 10.22 8.58 -76.88
N LYS A 3 9.23 9.34 -77.41
CA LYS A 3 8.01 8.75 -77.95
C LYS A 3 8.01 8.62 -79.47
N GLU A 4 8.95 9.24 -80.19
CA GLU A 4 9.15 9.05 -81.64
C GLU A 4 10.64 9.30 -81.96
N TYR A 5 11.36 8.29 -82.48
CA TYR A 5 12.55 8.32 -83.36
C TYR A 5 13.28 6.95 -83.28
N GLN A 6 13.45 6.30 -84.44
CA GLN A 6 14.33 5.13 -84.72
C GLN A 6 15.83 5.52 -84.53
N PRO A 7 16.80 4.58 -84.47
CA PRO A 7 18.10 4.82 -83.83
C PRO A 7 18.89 5.93 -84.52
N LEU A 8 18.99 7.08 -83.87
CA LEU A 8 19.79 8.21 -84.35
C LEU A 8 21.18 8.17 -83.71
N ASP A 9 22.20 8.34 -84.56
CA ASP A 9 23.61 8.57 -84.26
C ASP A 9 23.82 9.32 -82.92
N ILE A 10 24.65 8.73 -82.05
CA ILE A 10 25.00 9.24 -80.72
C ILE A 10 25.41 10.73 -80.78
N VAL A 11 26.05 11.15 -81.88
CA VAL A 11 26.46 12.54 -82.11
C VAL A 11 25.26 13.49 -82.23
N THR A 12 24.15 13.04 -82.79
CA THR A 12 22.92 13.84 -82.97
C THR A 12 22.13 13.95 -81.66
N MET A 13 22.11 12.85 -80.89
CA MET A 13 21.55 12.86 -79.54
C MET A 13 22.32 13.82 -78.62
N PHE A 14 23.65 13.81 -78.68
CA PHE A 14 24.52 14.69 -77.89
C PHE A 14 24.31 16.18 -78.24
N LYS A 15 24.13 16.49 -79.53
CA LYS A 15 23.83 17.86 -80.00
C LYS A 15 22.46 18.36 -79.53
N GLU A 16 21.42 17.51 -79.51
CA GLU A 16 20.09 17.92 -79.02
C GLU A 16 20.02 18.03 -77.49
N VAL A 17 20.77 17.22 -76.75
CA VAL A 17 20.95 17.37 -75.29
C VAL A 17 21.60 18.70 -74.95
N LEU A 18 22.74 19.04 -75.59
CA LEU A 18 23.41 20.34 -75.40
C LEU A 18 22.49 21.53 -75.72
N ARG A 19 21.62 21.37 -76.70
CA ARG A 19 20.65 22.40 -77.12
C ARG A 19 19.52 22.59 -76.11
N TYR A 20 19.03 21.51 -75.50
CA TYR A 20 18.03 21.55 -74.44
C TYR A 20 18.56 22.23 -73.16
N PHE A 21 19.84 22.01 -72.84
CA PHE A 21 20.51 22.66 -71.72
C PHE A 21 20.74 24.16 -71.92
N TYR A 22 21.06 24.60 -73.14
CA TYR A 22 21.15 26.03 -73.47
C TYR A 22 19.80 26.76 -73.27
N CYS A 23 18.68 26.11 -73.57
CA CYS A 23 17.35 26.67 -73.33
C CYS A 23 16.99 26.76 -71.83
N ILE A 24 17.36 25.76 -71.02
CA ILE A 24 17.15 25.76 -69.57
C ILE A 24 18.00 26.83 -68.88
N PHE A 25 19.24 27.05 -69.35
CA PHE A 25 20.11 28.10 -68.83
C PHE A 25 19.52 29.50 -69.03
N LEU A 26 18.97 29.78 -70.22
CA LEU A 26 18.31 31.06 -70.52
C LEU A 26 17.04 31.27 -69.69
N SER A 27 16.29 30.22 -69.34
CA SER A 27 15.10 30.36 -68.49
C SER A 27 15.40 30.65 -67.02
N SER A 28 16.65 30.43 -66.56
CA SER A 28 17.08 30.67 -65.18
C SER A 28 17.53 32.11 -64.89
N LYS A 29 17.80 32.91 -65.93
CA LYS A 29 18.05 34.35 -65.83
C LYS A 29 16.83 35.09 -66.40
N ASN A 30 15.91 35.55 -65.55
CA ASN A 30 14.69 36.31 -65.90
C ASN A 30 14.88 37.30 -67.08
N LYS A 31 14.64 36.87 -68.32
CA LYS A 31 14.40 37.72 -69.48
C LYS A 31 13.31 37.07 -70.34
N GLY A 32 12.17 37.74 -70.45
CA GLY A 32 11.02 37.25 -71.20
C GLY A 32 11.18 37.33 -72.72
N VAL A 33 10.62 36.33 -73.41
CA VAL A 33 10.11 36.30 -74.81
C VAL A 33 11.21 36.43 -75.91
N SER A 34 11.21 35.78 -77.07
CA SER A 34 10.15 35.31 -77.97
C SER A 34 10.50 34.03 -78.76
N LYS A 35 9.46 33.37 -79.31
CA LYS A 35 9.53 32.27 -80.27
C LYS A 35 10.17 32.75 -81.58
N ASN A 36 11.31 32.19 -81.98
CA ASN A 36 11.61 31.98 -83.39
C ASN A 36 12.61 30.84 -83.63
N THR A 37 12.13 29.80 -84.33
CA THR A 37 12.90 28.70 -84.89
C THR A 37 13.58 29.15 -86.18
N GLN A 38 14.87 29.52 -86.14
CA GLN A 38 15.87 29.33 -87.21
C GLN A 38 17.23 29.96 -86.84
N LYS A 39 18.18 29.13 -86.38
CA LYS A 39 19.66 29.25 -86.55
C LYS A 39 20.34 28.10 -85.79
N LYS A 40 20.35 26.91 -86.41
CA LYS A 40 20.77 25.63 -85.78
C LYS A 40 22.28 25.41 -85.67
N SER A 41 23.15 26.16 -86.36
CA SER A 41 24.59 25.83 -86.44
C SER A 41 25.54 26.71 -85.62
N LYS A 42 25.22 27.98 -85.33
CA LYS A 42 26.12 28.89 -84.57
C LYS A 42 26.09 28.69 -83.04
N ASN A 43 25.02 28.15 -82.46
CA ASN A 43 24.89 27.98 -81.01
C ASN A 43 25.72 26.79 -80.45
N ASN A 44 26.04 25.79 -81.28
CA ASN A 44 26.82 24.61 -80.86
C ASN A 44 28.33 24.91 -80.71
N GLN A 45 28.91 25.77 -81.54
CA GLN A 45 30.32 26.16 -81.38
C GLN A 45 30.54 27.01 -80.11
N ILE A 46 29.59 27.85 -79.72
CA ILE A 46 29.71 28.71 -78.53
C ILE A 46 29.63 27.87 -77.24
N ALA A 47 28.69 26.91 -77.16
CA ALA A 47 28.60 26.00 -76.02
C ALA A 47 29.88 25.15 -75.85
N THR A 48 30.46 24.69 -76.96
CA THR A 48 31.71 23.90 -76.94
C THR A 48 32.93 24.74 -76.53
N LYS A 49 32.99 26.01 -76.96
CA LYS A 49 34.06 26.95 -76.54
C LYS A 49 33.97 27.33 -75.05
N TYR A 50 32.76 27.46 -74.50
CA TYR A 50 32.55 27.78 -73.08
C TYR A 50 32.98 26.63 -72.15
N ILE A 51 32.66 25.39 -72.51
CA ILE A 51 33.11 24.19 -71.77
C ILE A 51 34.64 24.10 -71.77
N TYR A 52 35.29 24.36 -72.91
CA TYR A 52 36.75 24.38 -72.99
C TYR A 52 37.40 25.52 -72.17
N SER A 53 36.77 26.70 -72.08
CA SER A 53 37.31 27.79 -71.24
C SER A 53 37.22 27.47 -69.74
N TYR A 54 36.23 26.68 -69.31
CA TYR A 54 36.07 26.24 -67.92
C TYR A 54 37.15 25.23 -67.50
N CYS A 55 37.70 24.46 -68.43
CA CYS A 55 38.79 23.51 -68.16
C CYS A 55 40.19 24.18 -68.14
N GLY A 56 40.32 25.44 -68.62
CA GLY A 56 41.61 26.13 -68.78
C GLY A 56 41.89 27.27 -67.79
N GLY A 57 40.98 27.56 -66.84
CA GLY A 57 41.12 28.66 -65.88
C GLY A 57 41.10 28.17 -64.44
N VAL A 58 42.27 28.15 -63.80
CA VAL A 58 42.43 27.92 -62.36
C VAL A 58 41.82 29.09 -61.59
N ASN A 59 41.06 28.79 -60.53
CA ASN A 59 40.52 29.71 -59.51
C ASN A 59 39.43 30.69 -59.96
N THR A 60 38.17 30.26 -59.97
CA THR A 60 37.00 30.94 -59.33
C THR A 60 35.67 30.36 -59.82
N VAL A 61 34.98 29.57 -58.97
CA VAL A 61 33.55 29.27 -59.17
C VAL A 61 32.81 29.53 -57.86
N THR A 62 32.40 30.77 -57.70
CA THR A 62 31.29 31.14 -56.82
C THR A 62 29.99 31.17 -57.65
N ASN A 63 28.95 30.49 -57.15
CA ASN A 63 27.53 30.70 -57.44
C ASN A 63 26.83 30.06 -58.66
N ASN A 64 27.17 28.85 -59.13
CA ASN A 64 26.24 28.09 -60.00
C ASN A 64 26.24 26.55 -59.83
N ASN A 65 25.90 26.07 -58.62
CA ASN A 65 25.92 24.64 -58.28
C ASN A 65 24.89 23.75 -59.02
N ARG A 66 23.79 24.31 -59.55
CA ARG A 66 22.75 23.48 -60.21
C ARG A 66 23.13 22.98 -61.60
N PHE A 67 24.05 23.65 -62.30
CA PHE A 67 24.40 23.30 -63.68
C PHE A 67 25.41 22.14 -63.74
N ILE A 68 26.37 22.12 -62.81
CA ILE A 68 27.40 21.06 -62.68
C ILE A 68 26.78 19.73 -62.20
N LEU A 69 25.77 19.81 -61.32
CA LEU A 69 25.01 18.67 -60.79
C LEU A 69 24.28 17.88 -61.88
N VAL A 70 23.65 18.57 -62.84
CA VAL A 70 22.87 17.89 -63.88
C VAL A 70 23.76 17.25 -64.95
N ILE A 71 24.89 17.87 -65.31
CA ILE A 71 25.84 17.29 -66.26
C ILE A 71 26.48 16.02 -65.67
N SER A 72 26.84 16.05 -64.39
CA SER A 72 27.48 14.92 -63.71
C SER A 72 26.54 13.72 -63.50
N PHE A 73 25.28 13.96 -63.11
CA PHE A 73 24.35 12.88 -62.79
C PHE A 73 23.50 12.39 -63.96
N VAL A 74 23.37 13.17 -65.03
CA VAL A 74 22.59 12.75 -66.20
C VAL A 74 23.50 12.28 -67.34
N LEU A 75 24.61 12.93 -67.67
CA LEU A 75 25.36 12.59 -68.89
C LEU A 75 26.40 11.46 -68.72
N LEU A 76 27.12 11.39 -67.59
CA LEU A 76 28.11 10.34 -67.33
C LEU A 76 27.52 8.92 -67.39
N PRO A 77 26.32 8.64 -66.83
CA PRO A 77 25.72 7.32 -66.93
C PRO A 77 25.40 6.91 -68.36
N PHE A 78 24.94 7.83 -69.22
CA PHE A 78 24.64 7.53 -70.63
C PHE A 78 25.90 7.31 -71.47
N ILE A 79 27.00 8.02 -71.18
CA ILE A 79 28.31 7.82 -71.85
C ILE A 79 28.92 6.48 -71.43
N SER A 80 28.85 6.13 -70.14
CA SER A 80 29.27 4.83 -69.60
C SER A 80 28.45 3.66 -70.18
N MET A 81 27.13 3.84 -70.30
CA MET A 81 26.22 2.84 -70.86
C MET A 81 26.44 2.62 -72.36
N ALA A 82 26.77 3.66 -73.13
CA ALA A 82 27.15 3.53 -74.54
C ALA A 82 28.49 2.80 -74.72
N TYR A 83 29.45 3.00 -73.81
CA TYR A 83 30.74 2.29 -73.81
C TYR A 83 30.59 0.79 -73.52
N SER A 84 29.75 0.41 -72.54
CA SER A 84 29.60 -1.00 -72.14
C SER A 84 28.82 -1.86 -73.13
N LYS A 85 27.90 -1.28 -73.92
CA LYS A 85 27.03 -2.04 -74.86
C LYS A 85 27.65 -2.27 -76.24
N HIS A 86 28.78 -1.65 -76.57
CA HIS A 86 29.49 -1.79 -77.85
C HIS A 86 30.98 -2.09 -77.70
N VAL A 87 31.35 -2.93 -76.72
CA VAL A 87 32.73 -3.45 -76.62
C VAL A 87 33.12 -4.32 -77.83
N ASN A 88 32.16 -4.77 -78.65
CA ASN A 88 32.45 -5.58 -79.83
C ASN A 88 32.16 -4.91 -81.19
N ASN A 89 31.99 -3.59 -81.29
CA ASN A 89 32.05 -2.92 -82.61
C ASN A 89 32.64 -1.52 -82.55
N ALA A 90 33.75 -1.34 -83.27
CA ALA A 90 34.56 -0.13 -83.32
C ALA A 90 33.77 1.11 -83.78
N ILE A 91 33.71 2.13 -82.93
CA ILE A 91 33.41 3.51 -83.35
C ILE A 91 34.56 4.39 -82.86
N TYR A 92 35.33 4.92 -83.81
CA TYR A 92 36.39 5.90 -83.58
C TYR A 92 35.82 7.18 -82.95
N ILE A 93 36.03 7.37 -81.65
CA ILE A 93 35.80 8.67 -81.00
C ILE A 93 37.04 9.52 -81.22
N ASN A 94 36.90 10.58 -82.02
CA ASN A 94 37.92 11.58 -82.33
C ASN A 94 38.54 12.18 -81.04
N ASP A 95 39.87 12.32 -80.97
CA ASP A 95 40.64 12.69 -79.76
C ASP A 95 40.16 13.97 -79.06
N LYS A 96 39.53 14.89 -79.81
CA LYS A 96 38.90 16.11 -79.27
C LYS A 96 37.78 15.85 -78.26
N TYR A 97 37.10 14.71 -78.33
CA TYR A 97 36.00 14.36 -77.42
C TYR A 97 36.50 13.60 -76.18
N LYS A 98 37.65 12.93 -76.27
CA LYS A 98 38.30 12.23 -75.15
C LYS A 98 38.74 13.20 -74.06
N VAL A 99 39.30 14.35 -74.47
CA VAL A 99 39.71 15.44 -73.56
C VAL A 99 38.51 16.05 -72.82
N THR A 100 37.38 16.22 -73.52
CA THR A 100 36.14 16.76 -72.91
C THR A 100 35.53 15.81 -71.87
N ILE A 101 35.62 14.49 -72.11
CA ILE A 101 35.11 13.47 -71.17
C ILE A 101 35.99 13.40 -69.91
N ASN A 102 37.31 13.42 -70.06
CA ASN A 102 38.23 13.42 -68.93
C ASN A 102 38.07 14.68 -68.07
N CYS A 103 37.89 15.87 -68.68
CA CYS A 103 37.63 17.10 -67.91
C CYS A 103 36.31 17.04 -67.12
N LEU A 104 35.25 16.41 -67.66
CA LEU A 104 33.99 16.23 -66.94
C LEU A 104 34.11 15.24 -65.76
N GLN A 105 34.95 14.22 -65.89
CA GLN A 105 35.28 13.32 -64.77
C GLN A 105 36.07 14.03 -63.67
N ASP A 106 37.02 14.90 -64.02
CA ASP A 106 37.79 15.68 -63.03
C ASP A 106 36.93 16.72 -62.31
N ILE A 107 35.99 17.37 -63.00
CA ILE A 107 35.01 18.27 -62.35
C ILE A 107 34.07 17.48 -61.42
N HIS A 108 33.64 16.28 -61.81
CA HIS A 108 32.82 15.40 -60.97
C HIS A 108 33.57 14.99 -59.69
N ASN A 109 34.82 14.57 -59.83
CA ASN A 109 35.68 14.16 -58.71
C ASN A 109 35.99 15.35 -57.78
N ASN A 110 36.27 16.53 -58.32
CA ASN A 110 36.48 17.74 -57.52
C ASN A 110 35.20 18.23 -56.82
N PHE A 111 34.02 18.06 -57.42
CA PHE A 111 32.74 18.40 -56.79
C PHE A 111 32.41 17.45 -55.62
N ILE A 112 32.71 16.16 -55.75
CA ILE A 112 32.63 15.19 -54.64
C ILE A 112 33.62 15.58 -53.53
N HIS A 113 34.82 16.03 -53.90
CA HIS A 113 35.85 16.39 -52.92
C HIS A 113 35.54 17.69 -52.15
N THR A 114 34.92 18.69 -52.81
CA THR A 114 34.48 19.94 -52.14
C THR A 114 33.22 19.78 -51.30
N ARG A 115 32.36 18.78 -51.55
CA ARG A 115 31.26 18.43 -50.63
C ARG A 115 31.75 17.72 -49.36
N LYS A 116 32.79 16.88 -49.46
CA LYS A 116 33.40 16.19 -48.30
C LYS A 116 34.02 17.13 -47.26
N THR A 117 34.36 18.37 -47.62
CA THR A 117 35.08 19.30 -46.74
C THR A 117 34.19 20.32 -46.03
N LYS A 118 32.84 20.26 -46.16
CA LYS A 118 31.96 21.28 -45.54
C LYS A 118 30.72 20.79 -44.76
N ARG A 119 30.55 19.50 -44.50
CA ARG A 119 29.60 18.97 -43.50
C ARG A 119 30.18 17.73 -42.82
N SER A 120 29.79 17.52 -41.56
CA SER A 120 30.07 16.33 -40.73
C SER A 120 29.96 15.03 -41.54
N GLU A 121 30.78 14.04 -41.21
CA GLU A 121 30.91 12.76 -41.94
C GLU A 121 29.54 12.20 -42.41
N GLU A 122 29.36 12.05 -43.72
CA GLU A 122 28.17 11.44 -44.32
C GLU A 122 28.18 9.93 -44.02
N LEU A 123 27.08 9.39 -43.48
CA LEU A 123 26.93 7.95 -43.26
C LEU A 123 26.60 7.27 -44.60
N ALA A 124 27.59 6.64 -45.22
CA ALA A 124 27.44 5.95 -46.49
C ALA A 124 27.05 4.47 -46.31
N LEU A 125 25.81 4.13 -46.67
CA LEU A 125 25.29 2.76 -46.61
C LEU A 125 25.38 2.08 -47.97
N THR A 126 26.04 0.91 -47.99
CA THR A 126 26.16 0.09 -49.20
C THR A 126 25.00 -0.90 -49.30
N VAL A 127 24.25 -0.82 -50.40
CA VAL A 127 23.02 -1.60 -50.64
C VAL A 127 23.28 -2.73 -51.63
N LYS A 128 22.88 -3.95 -51.27
CA LYS A 128 22.78 -5.09 -52.17
C LYS A 128 21.32 -5.23 -52.64
N LEU A 129 21.09 -5.25 -53.95
CA LEU A 129 19.74 -5.30 -54.53
C LEU A 129 19.50 -6.66 -55.21
N ASP A 130 18.59 -7.47 -54.67
CA ASP A 130 18.23 -8.77 -55.22
C ASP A 130 16.81 -8.72 -55.84
N ILE A 131 16.72 -8.95 -57.14
CA ILE A 131 15.45 -8.89 -57.90
C ILE A 131 14.93 -10.32 -58.08
N ILE A 132 13.79 -10.62 -57.45
CA ILE A 132 13.19 -11.96 -57.46
C ILE A 132 12.03 -12.01 -58.48
N HIS A 133 12.07 -12.95 -59.41
CA HIS A 133 11.00 -13.10 -60.40
C HIS A 133 10.56 -14.54 -60.62
N LYS A 134 9.29 -14.70 -61.04
CA LYS A 134 8.73 -15.99 -61.40
C LYS A 134 9.23 -16.41 -62.79
N PRO A 135 9.75 -17.64 -62.97
CA PRO A 135 10.09 -18.16 -64.29
C PRO A 135 8.89 -18.07 -65.25
N ASN A 136 9.14 -17.67 -66.50
CA ASN A 136 8.17 -17.66 -67.62
C ASN A 136 7.00 -16.64 -67.59
N VAL A 137 7.00 -15.63 -66.71
CA VAL A 137 5.91 -14.62 -66.63
C VAL A 137 6.27 -13.24 -67.23
N ILE A 138 7.53 -13.00 -67.60
CA ILE A 138 8.01 -11.66 -68.03
C ILE A 138 8.78 -11.76 -69.35
N THR A 139 8.39 -11.01 -70.38
CA THR A 139 9.16 -10.86 -71.62
C THR A 139 10.43 -10.00 -71.39
N ASN A 140 11.54 -10.28 -72.10
CA ASN A 140 12.82 -9.55 -72.00
C ASN A 140 12.68 -8.02 -72.00
N TYR A 141 11.67 -7.49 -72.69
CA TYR A 141 11.33 -6.06 -72.73
C TYR A 141 10.90 -5.48 -71.36
N LYS A 142 10.12 -6.23 -70.57
CA LYS A 142 9.65 -5.80 -69.24
C LYS A 142 10.73 -5.94 -68.15
N LEU A 143 11.75 -6.76 -68.38
CA LEU A 143 12.95 -6.81 -67.53
C LEU A 143 13.84 -5.59 -67.77
N GLN A 144 14.05 -5.19 -69.02
CA GLN A 144 14.79 -3.96 -69.37
C GLN A 144 14.12 -2.68 -68.84
N GLN A 145 12.79 -2.59 -68.81
CA GLN A 145 12.12 -1.44 -68.20
C GLN A 145 12.38 -1.31 -66.70
N ALA A 146 12.38 -2.43 -65.96
CA ALA A 146 12.67 -2.43 -64.52
C ALA A 146 14.13 -2.05 -64.24
N LEU A 147 15.05 -2.47 -65.11
CA LEU A 147 16.46 -2.10 -65.03
C LEU A 147 16.70 -0.59 -65.17
N ASN A 148 15.94 0.06 -66.06
CA ASN A 148 16.06 1.49 -66.28
C ASN A 148 15.49 2.35 -65.14
N THR A 149 14.70 1.78 -64.22
CA THR A 149 14.13 2.51 -63.08
C THR A 149 14.97 2.42 -61.81
N ILE A 150 15.91 1.46 -61.71
CA ILE A 150 16.75 1.28 -60.51
C ILE A 150 17.55 2.55 -60.15
N PRO A 151 18.25 3.22 -61.08
CA PRO A 151 18.96 4.47 -60.77
C PRO A 151 18.02 5.57 -60.27
N PHE A 152 16.80 5.65 -60.81
CA PHE A 152 15.79 6.62 -60.34
C PHE A 152 15.32 6.30 -58.92
N GLY A 153 15.27 5.03 -58.52
CA GLY A 153 15.03 4.61 -57.15
C GLY A 153 16.10 5.15 -56.20
N PHE A 154 17.38 4.87 -56.45
CA PHE A 154 18.50 5.38 -55.64
C PHE A 154 18.58 6.91 -55.61
N VAL A 155 18.34 7.60 -56.73
CA VAL A 155 18.27 9.07 -56.76
C VAL A 155 17.12 9.60 -55.92
N THR A 156 15.95 8.94 -55.96
CA THR A 156 14.81 9.34 -55.14
C THR A 156 15.13 9.16 -53.66
N ILE A 157 15.73 8.04 -53.28
CA ILE A 157 16.11 7.75 -51.90
C ILE A 157 17.13 8.75 -51.39
N ASN A 158 18.21 8.96 -52.13
CA ASN A 158 19.25 9.91 -51.75
C ASN A 158 18.72 11.34 -51.74
N LYS A 159 17.74 11.69 -52.56
CA LYS A 159 17.09 13.01 -52.48
C LYS A 159 16.30 13.21 -51.18
N TYR A 160 15.65 12.16 -50.65
CA TYR A 160 14.91 12.25 -49.39
C TYR A 160 15.80 12.06 -48.16
N SER A 161 16.96 11.41 -48.29
CA SER A 161 17.95 11.20 -47.22
C SER A 161 19.12 12.19 -47.21
N GLU A 162 19.34 12.96 -48.30
CA GLU A 162 20.33 14.04 -48.39
C GLU A 162 20.25 15.03 -47.21
N PRO A 163 19.06 15.43 -46.74
CA PRO A 163 18.95 16.33 -45.61
C PRO A 163 19.27 15.68 -44.25
N LEU A 164 19.32 14.34 -44.18
CA LEU A 164 19.72 13.54 -43.03
C LEU A 164 21.21 13.18 -43.02
N ASN A 165 21.97 13.60 -44.04
CA ASN A 165 23.39 13.28 -44.19
C ASN A 165 23.68 11.77 -44.30
N ILE A 166 22.74 11.00 -44.86
CA ILE A 166 22.89 9.56 -45.15
C ILE A 166 22.84 9.36 -46.67
N GLY A 167 23.78 8.58 -47.20
CA GLY A 167 23.85 8.24 -48.62
C GLY A 167 23.70 6.74 -48.85
N PHE A 168 22.81 6.33 -49.74
CA PHE A 168 22.61 4.95 -50.17
C PHE A 168 23.28 4.70 -51.52
N TYR A 169 24.22 3.75 -51.53
CA TYR A 169 25.05 3.45 -52.70
C TYR A 169 24.90 1.97 -53.08
N SER A 170 24.61 1.68 -54.34
CA SER A 170 24.45 0.30 -54.81
C SER A 170 25.81 -0.40 -54.96
N ALA A 171 26.00 -1.56 -54.34
CA ALA A 171 27.20 -2.39 -54.51
C ALA A 171 27.08 -3.41 -55.65
N LYS A 172 25.95 -4.13 -55.74
CA LYS A 172 25.70 -5.17 -56.74
C LYS A 172 24.21 -5.46 -56.87
N VAL A 173 23.72 -5.65 -58.10
CA VAL A 173 22.35 -6.08 -58.39
C VAL A 173 22.37 -7.55 -58.81
N ASN A 174 21.64 -8.44 -58.10
CA ASN A 174 21.51 -9.84 -58.49
C ASN A 174 20.07 -10.19 -58.91
N TYR A 175 19.93 -11.26 -59.70
CA TYR A 175 18.67 -11.76 -60.21
C TYR A 175 18.45 -13.18 -59.73
N ILE A 176 17.26 -13.46 -59.21
CA ILE A 176 16.92 -14.76 -58.62
C ILE A 176 15.58 -15.22 -59.18
N ASP A 177 15.59 -16.40 -59.82
CA ASP A 177 14.40 -17.07 -60.33
C ASP A 177 13.79 -17.92 -59.23
N SER A 178 12.54 -17.65 -58.84
CA SER A 178 11.91 -18.39 -57.74
C SER A 178 10.38 -18.41 -57.82
N ASP A 179 9.81 -19.61 -57.70
CA ASP A 179 8.35 -19.85 -57.64
C ASP A 179 7.78 -19.74 -56.21
N THR A 180 8.59 -19.92 -55.18
CA THR A 180 8.17 -20.05 -53.77
C THR A 180 7.72 -18.74 -53.11
N PHE A 181 7.99 -17.58 -53.73
CA PHE A 181 7.70 -16.25 -53.15
C PHE A 181 6.33 -15.64 -53.55
N TYR A 182 5.42 -16.43 -54.13
CA TYR A 182 4.18 -15.93 -54.76
C TYR A 182 2.86 -16.35 -54.09
N GLU A 183 2.88 -16.90 -52.87
CA GLU A 183 1.64 -17.31 -52.18
C GLU A 183 0.97 -16.20 -51.37
N LYS A 184 -0.37 -16.18 -51.39
CA LYS A 184 -1.23 -15.03 -51.07
C LYS A 184 -1.44 -14.76 -49.57
N ASN A 185 -0.93 -15.62 -48.66
CA ASN A 185 -1.25 -15.58 -47.22
C ASN A 185 -0.03 -15.68 -46.26
N ALA A 186 1.20 -15.47 -46.71
CA ALA A 186 2.33 -15.37 -45.78
C ALA A 186 2.31 -14.00 -45.09
N THR A 187 1.80 -13.93 -43.86
CA THR A 187 1.80 -12.72 -43.02
C THR A 187 3.18 -12.40 -42.40
N ARG A 188 4.22 -13.17 -42.74
CA ARG A 188 5.62 -12.94 -42.35
C ARG A 188 6.56 -13.47 -43.44
N VAL A 189 7.43 -12.61 -43.95
CA VAL A 189 8.52 -12.99 -44.87
C VAL A 189 9.72 -13.45 -44.02
N ASP A 190 9.54 -14.52 -43.24
CA ASP A 190 10.55 -15.00 -42.29
C ASP A 190 11.50 -16.06 -42.89
N TYR A 191 11.43 -16.35 -44.20
CA TYR A 191 12.28 -17.35 -44.85
C TYR A 191 12.98 -16.82 -46.12
N VAL A 192 14.11 -16.14 -45.94
CA VAL A 192 15.17 -16.01 -46.95
C VAL A 192 16.46 -16.54 -46.32
N PRO A 193 16.94 -17.76 -46.63
CA PRO A 193 18.02 -18.42 -45.87
C PRO A 193 19.43 -17.79 -46.00
N HIS A 194 19.60 -16.63 -46.64
CA HIS A 194 20.90 -16.08 -47.01
C HIS A 194 21.07 -14.59 -46.68
N LEU A 195 20.70 -14.17 -45.47
CA LEU A 195 21.00 -12.82 -45.00
C LEU A 195 22.35 -12.80 -44.26
N ASN A 196 23.40 -12.35 -44.95
CA ASN A 196 24.67 -11.96 -44.32
C ASN A 196 24.45 -10.66 -43.52
N THR A 197 24.97 -10.62 -42.29
CA THR A 197 24.71 -9.62 -41.24
C THR A 197 25.47 -8.29 -41.39
N LEU A 198 26.06 -8.01 -42.56
CA LEU A 198 26.93 -6.82 -42.75
C LEU A 198 26.55 -5.95 -43.97
N SER A 199 25.41 -6.18 -44.63
CA SER A 199 24.96 -5.34 -45.75
C SER A 199 23.45 -5.11 -45.76
N THR A 200 23.00 -3.90 -46.12
CA THR A 200 21.58 -3.57 -46.29
C THR A 200 21.05 -4.24 -47.57
N ASN A 201 20.13 -5.21 -47.44
CA ASN A 201 19.61 -5.98 -48.58
C ASN A 201 18.24 -5.49 -49.03
N PHE A 202 18.02 -5.32 -50.33
CA PHE A 202 16.79 -4.83 -50.93
C PHE A 202 16.19 -5.93 -51.84
N PHE A 203 14.91 -6.27 -51.67
CA PHE A 203 14.24 -7.34 -52.44
C PHE A 203 13.01 -6.84 -53.22
N SER A 204 12.87 -7.27 -54.49
CA SER A 204 11.72 -6.91 -55.35
C SER A 204 10.91 -8.11 -55.86
N PHE A 205 9.56 -8.08 -55.77
CA PHE A 205 8.64 -9.18 -56.17
C PHE A 205 7.36 -8.72 -56.93
N ASN A 206 6.64 -9.65 -57.59
CA ASN A 206 5.55 -9.37 -58.55
C ASN A 206 4.13 -9.82 -58.09
N LYS A 207 3.47 -9.03 -57.23
CA LYS A 207 2.00 -8.92 -57.02
C LYS A 207 1.18 -10.15 -56.54
N GLY A 208 0.85 -10.14 -55.25
CA GLY A 208 -0.46 -10.57 -54.69
C GLY A 208 -1.20 -9.33 -54.15
N ARG A 209 -2.51 -9.19 -54.38
CA ARG A 209 -3.29 -7.98 -54.03
C ARG A 209 -3.38 -7.81 -52.50
N ASN A 210 -2.49 -7.00 -51.89
CA ASN A 210 -2.73 -6.18 -50.68
C ASN A 210 -1.46 -5.56 -50.02
N PHE A 211 -0.25 -5.71 -50.58
CA PHE A 211 0.97 -5.11 -49.99
C PHE A 211 1.76 -4.23 -50.99
N THR A 212 2.22 -3.05 -50.54
CA THR A 212 3.02 -2.09 -51.34
C THR A 212 4.52 -2.10 -51.01
N SER A 213 4.89 -2.21 -49.72
CA SER A 213 6.26 -2.31 -49.19
C SER A 213 6.24 -2.69 -47.70
N THR A 214 7.35 -3.19 -47.15
CA THR A 214 7.54 -3.43 -45.70
C THR A 214 9.03 -3.47 -45.31
N SER A 215 9.35 -3.13 -44.06
CA SER A 215 10.69 -3.14 -43.46
C SER A 215 10.68 -3.85 -42.10
N ASN A 216 11.78 -4.54 -41.75
CA ASN A 216 11.91 -5.19 -40.44
C ASN A 216 12.26 -4.18 -39.33
N SER A 217 11.78 -4.47 -38.11
CA SER A 217 12.05 -3.71 -36.88
C SER A 217 13.56 -3.65 -36.55
N PRO A 218 14.05 -2.60 -35.86
CA PRO A 218 15.48 -2.42 -35.52
C PRO A 218 16.13 -3.58 -34.74
N SER A 219 15.34 -4.47 -34.13
CA SER A 219 15.84 -5.65 -33.41
C SER A 219 16.40 -6.75 -34.34
N THR A 220 16.14 -6.71 -35.64
CA THR A 220 16.73 -7.61 -36.66
C THR A 220 16.91 -6.88 -38.02
N PRO A 221 17.91 -5.99 -38.19
CA PRO A 221 17.89 -4.98 -39.24
C PRO A 221 18.62 -5.41 -40.52
N ASN A 222 18.11 -6.40 -41.28
CA ASN A 222 18.89 -6.94 -42.42
C ASN A 222 18.20 -6.95 -43.81
N ALA A 223 16.94 -6.49 -43.97
CA ALA A 223 16.27 -6.49 -45.28
C ALA A 223 15.13 -5.46 -45.47
N PHE A 224 15.03 -4.90 -46.68
CA PHE A 224 13.89 -4.12 -47.21
C PHE A 224 13.16 -4.89 -48.31
N PHE A 225 11.82 -4.90 -48.27
CA PHE A 225 11.00 -5.57 -49.28
C PHE A 225 10.06 -4.60 -49.98
N PHE A 226 10.05 -4.59 -51.32
CA PHE A 226 9.18 -3.72 -52.12
C PHE A 226 8.63 -4.38 -53.37
N SER A 227 7.44 -3.95 -53.78
CA SER A 227 6.86 -4.43 -55.04
C SER A 227 7.65 -3.93 -56.27
N LYS A 228 7.65 -4.72 -57.34
CA LYS A 228 8.29 -4.38 -58.64
C LYS A 228 7.81 -3.05 -59.26
N PHE A 229 6.65 -2.53 -58.86
CA PHE A 229 6.06 -1.31 -59.43
C PHE A 229 6.37 -0.03 -58.65
N THR A 230 6.99 -0.12 -57.48
CA THR A 230 7.19 1.03 -56.57
C THR A 230 8.62 1.60 -56.60
N PHE A 231 9.65 0.80 -56.88
CA PHE A 231 11.04 1.28 -56.90
C PHE A 231 11.41 1.99 -58.22
N GLY A 232 11.51 3.33 -58.17
CA GLY A 232 11.97 4.15 -59.30
C GLY A 232 10.93 4.43 -60.40
N SER A 233 9.63 4.24 -60.12
CA SER A 233 8.56 4.58 -61.06
C SER A 233 8.46 6.11 -61.25
N PRO A 234 8.41 6.63 -62.50
CA PRO A 234 8.27 8.06 -62.78
C PRO A 234 6.82 8.57 -62.62
N PHE A 235 5.86 7.69 -62.31
CA PHE A 235 4.47 8.09 -62.10
C PHE A 235 4.28 8.60 -60.67
N ARG A 236 3.85 9.87 -60.56
CA ARG A 236 3.64 10.65 -59.33
C ARG A 236 2.83 9.97 -58.21
N LYS A 237 2.17 8.84 -58.44
CA LYS A 237 1.18 8.24 -57.54
C LYS A 237 1.77 7.29 -56.47
N MET A 238 3.08 7.07 -56.42
CA MET A 238 3.69 6.05 -55.55
C MET A 238 5.04 6.47 -54.92
N HIS A 239 5.30 7.76 -54.73
CA HIS A 239 6.58 8.24 -54.19
C HIS A 239 6.69 8.21 -52.65
N SER A 240 5.58 8.12 -51.92
CA SER A 240 5.57 8.24 -50.44
C SER A 240 5.82 6.92 -49.70
N SER A 241 5.56 5.76 -50.32
CA SER A 241 5.66 4.47 -49.64
C SER A 241 7.10 4.06 -49.33
N PHE A 242 8.08 4.48 -50.14
CA PHE A 242 9.47 4.09 -49.92
C PHE A 242 10.15 4.91 -48.79
N PRO A 243 10.03 6.25 -48.76
CA PRO A 243 10.51 7.04 -47.63
C PRO A 243 9.84 6.66 -46.30
N TYR A 244 8.56 6.29 -46.31
CA TYR A 244 7.80 5.79 -45.15
C TYR A 244 8.49 4.59 -44.49
N GLU A 245 8.87 3.58 -45.30
CA GLU A 245 9.56 2.38 -44.79
C GLU A 245 11.00 2.65 -44.35
N ILE A 246 11.70 3.62 -44.95
CA ILE A 246 13.02 4.04 -44.44
C ILE A 246 12.88 4.60 -43.02
N GLY A 247 11.81 5.36 -42.75
CA GLY A 247 11.54 5.85 -41.40
C GLY A 247 11.47 4.71 -40.39
N HIS A 248 10.75 3.63 -40.71
CA HIS A 248 10.68 2.42 -39.88
C HIS A 248 12.02 1.72 -39.69
N TYR A 249 12.86 1.63 -40.73
CA TYR A 249 14.21 1.07 -40.62
C TYR A 249 15.10 1.82 -39.62
N PHE A 250 14.95 3.15 -39.54
CA PHE A 250 15.63 3.98 -38.53
C PHE A 250 14.82 4.12 -37.22
N GLY A 251 13.83 3.25 -37.00
CA GLY A 251 13.07 3.13 -35.77
C GLY A 251 11.88 4.08 -35.61
N LEU A 252 11.58 4.94 -36.59
CA LEU A 252 10.38 5.80 -36.52
C LEU A 252 9.12 4.94 -36.51
N MET A 253 8.13 5.34 -35.71
CA MET A 253 6.82 4.67 -35.63
C MET A 253 5.76 5.48 -36.40
N GLN A 254 4.62 4.85 -36.66
CA GLN A 254 3.52 5.50 -37.37
C GLN A 254 2.90 6.57 -36.48
N THR A 255 2.52 7.72 -37.03
CA THR A 255 1.96 8.84 -36.25
C THR A 255 0.55 8.59 -35.70
N LEU A 256 -0.03 7.44 -36.03
CA LEU A 256 -1.32 7.00 -35.54
C LEU A 256 -1.15 6.31 -34.19
N LYS A 257 -2.05 6.61 -33.26
CA LYS A 257 -2.14 5.91 -31.97
C LYS A 257 -2.71 4.50 -32.21
N SER A 258 -1.85 3.53 -32.54
CA SER A 258 -2.26 2.14 -32.76
C SER A 258 -2.29 1.40 -31.42
N THR A 259 -3.50 1.05 -30.96
CA THR A 259 -3.65 -0.04 -29.99
C THR A 259 -3.52 -1.38 -30.73
N ARG A 260 -2.96 -2.40 -30.08
CA ARG A 260 -2.73 -3.76 -30.64
C ARG A 260 -4.01 -4.51 -31.06
N HIS A 261 -5.18 -3.91 -30.95
CA HIS A 261 -6.48 -4.52 -31.26
C HIS A 261 -7.18 -3.67 -32.32
N GLY A 262 -7.44 -4.26 -33.50
CA GLY A 262 -7.83 -3.56 -34.72
C GLY A 262 -9.03 -2.60 -34.62
N ASN A 263 -9.22 -1.86 -35.71
CA ASN A 263 -9.99 -0.62 -35.88
C ASN A 263 -11.44 -0.53 -35.35
N ASN A 264 -12.01 -1.58 -34.78
CA ASN A 264 -13.38 -1.60 -34.24
C ASN A 264 -13.44 -1.72 -32.70
N HIS A 265 -12.31 -1.57 -31.99
CA HIS A 265 -12.30 -1.67 -30.53
C HIS A 265 -12.88 -0.40 -29.85
N PRO A 266 -13.85 -0.51 -28.91
CA PRO A 266 -14.57 0.63 -28.34
C PRO A 266 -13.70 1.66 -27.60
N GLN A 267 -12.47 1.29 -27.23
CA GLN A 267 -11.51 2.23 -26.62
C GLN A 267 -10.87 3.22 -27.61
N VAL A 268 -11.01 3.03 -28.92
CA VAL A 268 -10.53 3.99 -29.93
C VAL A 268 -11.31 5.31 -29.87
N LYS A 269 -12.56 5.30 -29.38
CA LYS A 269 -13.43 6.48 -29.29
C LYS A 269 -13.23 7.37 -28.06
N ASN A 270 -12.52 6.91 -27.04
CA ASN A 270 -12.45 7.57 -25.72
C ASN A 270 -11.05 8.10 -25.35
N VAL A 271 -10.14 8.23 -26.30
CA VAL A 271 -8.85 8.90 -26.02
C VAL A 271 -9.03 10.40 -26.17
N SER A 272 -8.67 11.19 -25.15
CA SER A 272 -8.57 12.65 -25.21
C SER A 272 -7.70 13.06 -26.42
N HIS A 273 -8.29 13.73 -27.41
CA HIS A 273 -7.62 14.07 -28.69
C HIS A 273 -7.02 15.48 -28.70
N HIS A 274 -6.86 16.13 -27.55
CA HIS A 274 -6.44 17.54 -27.47
C HIS A 274 -5.31 17.85 -26.48
N GLU A 275 -4.63 16.84 -25.94
CA GLU A 275 -3.45 17.07 -25.10
C GLU A 275 -2.19 17.20 -25.97
N GLU A 276 -1.49 18.33 -25.83
CA GLU A 276 -0.07 18.41 -26.22
C GLU A 276 0.64 17.18 -25.65
N TYR A 277 1.51 16.54 -26.45
CA TYR A 277 2.25 15.32 -26.08
C TYR A 277 1.47 13.99 -26.08
N SER A 278 0.21 13.93 -26.54
CA SER A 278 -0.58 12.68 -26.54
C SER A 278 -0.04 11.54 -27.44
N ASN A 279 0.86 11.85 -28.38
CA ASN A 279 1.64 10.88 -29.16
C ASN A 279 2.94 10.39 -28.48
N PHE A 280 3.36 11.04 -27.38
CA PHE A 280 4.53 10.67 -26.56
C PHE A 280 4.12 9.78 -25.38
N SER A 281 3.36 8.72 -25.67
CA SER A 281 2.94 7.72 -24.69
C SER A 281 3.14 6.32 -25.28
N GLY A 282 3.05 5.27 -24.46
CA GLY A 282 3.25 3.87 -24.87
C GLY A 282 2.35 3.36 -26.01
N THR A 283 1.42 4.18 -26.49
CA THR A 283 0.44 3.88 -27.53
C THR A 283 0.55 4.79 -28.76
N GLY A 284 1.49 5.76 -28.77
CA GLY A 284 1.79 6.69 -29.88
C GLY A 284 3.14 6.44 -30.55
N ASP A 285 3.71 7.44 -31.25
CA ASP A 285 4.97 7.31 -32.01
C ASP A 285 6.24 7.70 -31.23
N TYR A 286 6.09 8.00 -29.93
CA TYR A 286 7.14 8.43 -29.01
C TYR A 286 7.84 9.73 -29.43
N LEU A 287 7.14 10.61 -30.17
CA LEU A 287 7.67 11.92 -30.56
C LEU A 287 6.74 13.04 -30.12
N CYS A 288 7.12 13.81 -29.10
CA CYS A 288 6.35 14.94 -28.57
C CYS A 288 5.95 15.99 -29.62
N SER A 289 6.75 16.11 -30.69
CA SER A 289 6.57 17.12 -31.73
C SER A 289 5.65 16.68 -32.88
N THR A 290 5.21 15.41 -32.90
CA THR A 290 4.25 14.94 -33.91
C THR A 290 2.83 15.15 -33.40
N PRO A 291 2.00 15.94 -34.09
CA PRO A 291 0.61 16.13 -33.67
C PRO A 291 -0.19 14.83 -33.82
N THR A 292 -1.16 14.66 -32.91
CA THR A 292 -2.02 13.47 -32.81
C THR A 292 -2.87 13.31 -34.06
N ASN A 293 -2.87 12.10 -34.63
CA ASN A 293 -3.51 11.81 -35.91
C ASN A 293 -4.78 10.96 -35.74
N PRO A 294 -6.00 11.50 -35.91
CA PRO A 294 -7.25 10.74 -35.83
C PRO A 294 -7.59 10.12 -37.20
N HIS A 295 -7.84 8.81 -37.25
CA HIS A 295 -7.90 8.02 -38.49
C HIS A 295 -9.04 8.38 -39.48
N ASN A 296 -9.97 9.30 -39.18
CA ASN A 296 -11.13 9.60 -40.03
C ASN A 296 -11.07 10.96 -40.75
N SER A 297 -11.71 11.00 -41.92
CA SER A 297 -11.62 12.04 -42.96
C SER A 297 -11.69 13.49 -42.50
N SER A 298 -11.09 14.37 -43.32
CA SER A 298 -10.67 15.75 -43.10
C SER A 298 -11.69 16.82 -42.65
N ASN A 299 -12.79 16.51 -41.97
CA ASN A 299 -13.80 17.50 -41.54
C ASN A 299 -14.57 17.11 -40.27
N GLU A 300 -13.89 16.72 -39.20
CA GLU A 300 -14.53 16.65 -37.87
C GLU A 300 -14.17 17.88 -37.03
N MET A 301 -15.05 18.25 -36.09
CA MET A 301 -14.83 19.28 -35.08
C MET A 301 -14.79 18.61 -33.70
N ASP A 302 -13.97 19.10 -32.79
CA ASP A 302 -13.96 18.60 -31.42
C ASP A 302 -15.19 19.09 -30.61
N LYS A 303 -15.34 18.61 -29.36
CA LYS A 303 -16.45 18.99 -28.46
C LYS A 303 -16.49 20.48 -28.10
N HIS A 304 -15.47 21.26 -28.49
CA HIS A 304 -15.40 22.72 -28.33
C HIS A 304 -15.53 23.46 -29.67
N GLY A 305 -15.90 22.77 -30.76
CA GLY A 305 -16.23 23.37 -32.05
C GLY A 305 -15.03 23.77 -32.91
N LYS A 306 -13.81 23.28 -32.62
CA LYS A 306 -12.61 23.62 -33.41
C LYS A 306 -12.35 22.55 -34.48
N SER A 307 -12.13 22.95 -35.74
CA SER A 307 -11.92 21.99 -36.83
C SER A 307 -10.52 21.36 -36.81
N TYR A 308 -10.45 20.05 -37.05
CA TYR A 308 -9.18 19.36 -37.23
C TYR A 308 -8.53 19.75 -38.56
N ASN A 309 -7.48 20.57 -38.54
CA ASN A 309 -6.67 20.80 -39.72
C ASN A 309 -5.63 19.67 -39.83
N THR A 310 -5.97 18.59 -40.53
CA THR A 310 -5.07 17.45 -40.70
C THR A 310 -3.79 17.89 -41.41
N TYR A 311 -2.68 17.94 -40.68
CA TYR A 311 -1.34 18.15 -41.26
C TYR A 311 -0.95 16.90 -42.06
N ASN A 312 -1.45 16.82 -43.30
CA ASN A 312 -1.25 15.72 -44.26
C ASN A 312 0.19 15.66 -44.83
N THR A 313 1.18 16.10 -44.05
CA THR A 313 2.56 16.34 -44.48
C THR A 313 3.58 15.48 -43.75
N ASN A 314 3.22 14.78 -42.66
CA ASN A 314 4.12 13.83 -42.01
C ASN A 314 4.25 12.55 -42.84
N LEU A 315 5.49 12.21 -43.14
CA LEU A 315 5.87 11.06 -43.95
C LEU A 315 5.53 9.72 -43.29
N MET A 316 5.36 9.66 -41.96
CA MET A 316 4.98 8.45 -41.21
C MET A 316 3.45 8.34 -41.00
N SER A 317 2.64 9.08 -41.78
CA SER A 317 1.17 9.01 -41.79
C SER A 317 0.63 8.18 -42.98
N TYR A 318 -0.56 7.57 -42.83
CA TYR A 318 -1.18 6.72 -43.86
C TYR A 318 -2.00 7.46 -44.93
N TYR A 319 -2.09 8.80 -44.90
CA TYR A 319 -2.94 9.56 -45.82
C TYR A 319 -2.44 9.55 -47.26
N ARG A 320 -3.35 9.42 -48.23
CA ARG A 320 -3.04 9.43 -49.67
C ARG A 320 -2.61 10.83 -50.14
N GLU A 321 -1.63 10.88 -51.03
CA GLU A 321 -1.15 12.11 -51.68
C GLU A 321 -2.19 12.67 -52.66
N GLU A 322 -3.26 13.26 -52.15
CA GLU A 322 -4.15 14.09 -52.96
C GLU A 322 -4.05 15.55 -52.52
N LYS A 323 -3.51 16.37 -53.43
CA LYS A 323 -3.54 17.84 -53.43
C LYS A 323 -2.83 18.54 -52.26
N SER A 324 -1.49 18.51 -52.24
CA SER A 324 -0.74 19.66 -51.71
C SER A 324 0.46 20.01 -52.59
N SER A 325 0.45 21.25 -53.05
CA SER A 325 1.44 21.85 -53.93
C SER A 325 2.65 22.34 -53.12
N SER A 326 3.55 21.45 -52.73
CA SER A 326 5.02 21.64 -52.81
C SER A 326 5.72 20.55 -51.99
N ASN A 327 6.64 19.81 -52.61
CA ASN A 327 7.49 18.82 -51.91
C ASN A 327 8.50 19.48 -50.93
N LYS A 328 8.39 20.79 -50.65
CA LYS A 328 9.32 21.55 -49.81
C LYS A 328 8.98 21.49 -48.32
N GLU A 329 7.72 21.21 -47.94
CA GLU A 329 7.30 21.22 -46.54
C GLU A 329 7.35 19.85 -45.85
N LYS A 330 7.36 18.74 -46.61
CA LYS A 330 7.45 17.38 -46.03
C LYS A 330 8.87 17.01 -45.56
N ILE A 331 9.90 17.53 -46.23
CA ILE A 331 11.32 17.24 -45.96
C ILE A 331 11.82 17.85 -44.64
N PRO A 332 11.51 19.13 -44.30
CA PRO A 332 11.93 19.74 -43.04
C PRO A 332 11.37 19.03 -41.80
N PHE A 333 10.19 18.44 -41.88
CA PHE A 333 9.57 17.74 -40.75
C PHE A 333 10.26 16.41 -40.47
N MET A 334 10.62 15.65 -41.51
CA MET A 334 11.40 14.42 -41.38
C MET A 334 12.77 14.68 -40.74
N ASN A 335 13.44 15.76 -41.14
CA ASN A 335 14.69 16.20 -40.50
C ASN A 335 14.48 16.56 -39.05
N LYS A 336 13.43 17.34 -38.73
CA LYS A 336 13.17 17.75 -37.35
C LYS A 336 12.89 16.54 -36.46
N THR A 337 12.12 15.57 -36.94
CA THR A 337 11.79 14.34 -36.20
C THR A 337 13.00 13.43 -36.02
N ILE A 338 13.86 13.30 -37.04
CA ILE A 338 15.07 12.49 -36.98
C ILE A 338 16.17 13.20 -36.19
N ASP A 339 16.33 14.52 -36.32
CA ASP A 339 17.24 15.32 -35.49
C ASP A 339 16.83 15.24 -34.02
N TYR A 340 15.53 15.29 -33.70
CA TYR A 340 15.07 15.03 -32.32
C TYR A 340 15.45 13.63 -31.86
N ARG A 341 15.35 12.62 -32.72
CA ARG A 341 15.64 11.24 -32.37
C ARG A 341 17.13 10.93 -32.26
N LEU A 342 17.97 11.51 -33.12
CA LEU A 342 19.43 11.35 -33.10
C LEU A 342 20.08 12.17 -31.97
N ASN A 343 19.45 13.26 -31.55
CA ASN A 343 19.91 14.09 -30.42
C ASN A 343 19.30 13.67 -29.07
N ASP A 344 18.31 12.77 -29.05
CA ASP A 344 17.77 12.19 -27.82
C ASP A 344 18.68 11.04 -27.36
N LYS A 345 19.36 11.26 -26.22
CA LYS A 345 20.36 10.34 -25.65
C LYS A 345 19.78 8.96 -25.27
N ARG A 346 18.46 8.78 -25.29
CA ARG A 346 17.80 7.51 -25.00
C ARG A 346 17.79 6.52 -26.17
N TYR A 347 18.16 6.95 -27.38
CA TYR A 347 18.06 6.12 -28.59
C TYR A 347 19.43 5.91 -29.26
N HIS A 348 19.76 4.65 -29.57
CA HIS A 348 20.90 4.26 -30.40
C HIS A 348 20.43 3.55 -31.68
N ILE A 349 21.08 3.86 -32.82
CA ILE A 349 20.82 3.21 -34.13
C ILE A 349 21.12 1.70 -34.09
N HIS A 350 21.97 1.25 -33.17
CA HIS A 350 22.20 -0.15 -32.87
C HIS A 350 21.40 -0.51 -31.62
N GLY A 351 20.33 -1.27 -31.83
CA GLY A 351 19.33 -1.57 -30.80
C GLY A 351 19.94 -2.06 -29.49
N TYR A 352 19.73 -1.28 -28.44
CA TYR A 352 19.65 -1.72 -27.05
C TYR A 352 18.80 -0.68 -26.31
N GLU A 353 17.79 -1.14 -25.55
CA GLU A 353 17.14 -0.29 -24.55
C GLU A 353 18.19 0.10 -23.51
N MET A 354 18.37 1.40 -23.27
CA MET A 354 19.09 1.87 -22.10
C MET A 354 18.15 2.65 -21.17
N ASN A 355 18.07 2.15 -19.94
CA ASN A 355 17.60 2.84 -18.74
C ASN A 355 18.37 4.16 -18.56
N VAL A 356 17.87 5.26 -19.11
CA VAL A 356 18.25 6.59 -18.60
C VAL A 356 17.23 6.95 -17.51
N LYS A 357 17.47 6.48 -16.29
CA LYS A 357 16.83 7.10 -15.12
C LYS A 357 17.44 8.50 -14.99
N ASN A 358 16.72 9.54 -15.41
CA ASN A 358 17.01 10.88 -14.89
C ASN A 358 16.73 10.85 -13.39
N ASN A 359 17.68 11.25 -12.56
CA ASN A 359 17.49 11.30 -11.11
C ASN A 359 16.25 12.14 -10.77
N SER A 360 15.37 11.62 -9.91
CA SER A 360 14.21 12.36 -9.39
C SER A 360 14.66 13.71 -8.83
N PRO A 361 13.94 14.82 -9.14
CA PRO A 361 14.23 16.10 -8.52
C PRO A 361 14.16 15.96 -7.00
N GLN A 362 15.08 16.59 -6.28
CA GLN A 362 15.01 16.64 -4.81
C GLN A 362 14.57 18.02 -4.38
N ILE A 363 13.50 18.09 -3.58
CA ILE A 363 13.01 19.34 -3.00
C ILE A 363 13.95 19.80 -1.89
N ILE A 364 14.27 21.09 -1.90
CA ILE A 364 14.99 21.84 -0.88
C ILE A 364 14.08 23.01 -0.46
N LEU A 365 13.85 23.20 0.83
CA LEU A 365 13.07 24.36 1.30
C LEU A 365 13.97 25.59 1.42
N SER A 366 13.47 26.71 0.91
CA SER A 366 14.06 28.04 1.10
C SER A 366 13.13 28.91 1.96
N GLU A 367 13.58 30.08 2.41
CA GLU A 367 12.89 30.95 3.38
C GLU A 367 11.37 31.08 3.15
N ASN A 368 10.58 30.72 4.17
CA ASN A 368 9.11 30.82 4.17
C ASN A 368 8.64 32.18 4.70
N THR A 369 7.54 32.71 4.14
CA THR A 369 6.89 33.96 4.58
C THR A 369 5.41 33.76 4.91
N HIS A 370 4.77 34.77 5.52
CA HIS A 370 3.39 34.77 6.04
C HIS A 370 2.33 34.16 5.10
N LEU A 371 2.45 34.33 3.79
CA LEU A 371 1.46 33.87 2.81
C LEU A 371 2.09 33.06 1.68
N SER A 372 3.33 32.57 1.86
CA SER A 372 3.95 31.79 0.81
C SER A 372 5.01 30.81 1.27
N ASN A 373 4.96 29.62 0.66
CA ASN A 373 6.00 28.61 0.76
C ASN A 373 6.85 28.62 -0.51
N ASN A 374 8.15 28.78 -0.35
CA ASN A 374 9.11 28.77 -1.46
C ASN A 374 9.74 27.39 -1.60
N ILE A 375 9.30 26.66 -2.63
CA ILE A 375 9.75 25.31 -2.93
C ILE A 375 10.86 25.41 -3.97
N GLU A 376 12.07 25.01 -3.61
CA GLU A 376 13.19 24.88 -4.55
C GLU A 376 13.46 23.39 -4.82
N TRP A 377 13.97 23.03 -6.00
CA TRP A 377 14.37 21.65 -6.28
C TRP A 377 15.57 21.54 -7.21
N THR A 378 16.31 20.44 -7.03
CA THR A 378 17.51 20.13 -7.80
C THR A 378 17.20 19.62 -9.22
N ASN A 379 18.18 19.75 -10.12
CA ASN A 379 18.20 19.16 -11.48
C ASN A 379 17.27 19.81 -12.54
N SER A 380 17.33 21.14 -12.73
CA SER A 380 16.48 21.96 -13.63
C SER A 380 16.54 21.68 -15.16
N ASN A 381 17.11 20.55 -15.60
CA ASN A 381 17.40 20.25 -17.01
C ASN A 381 16.33 19.41 -17.72
N HIS A 382 15.14 19.26 -17.15
CA HIS A 382 14.01 18.61 -17.82
C HIS A 382 13.46 19.50 -18.96
N TYR A 383 13.15 18.88 -20.09
CA TYR A 383 12.89 19.56 -21.36
C TYR A 383 11.51 20.21 -21.43
N ASN A 384 10.52 19.68 -20.69
CA ASN A 384 9.14 20.17 -20.69
C ASN A 384 8.65 20.75 -19.35
N GLY A 385 9.53 20.94 -18.36
CA GLY A 385 9.20 21.56 -17.07
C GLY A 385 8.71 20.60 -15.99
N TYR A 386 8.01 21.10 -14.98
CA TYR A 386 7.57 20.33 -13.79
C TYR A 386 6.11 20.58 -13.43
N ILE A 387 5.49 19.57 -12.83
CA ILE A 387 4.20 19.64 -12.15
C ILE A 387 4.47 19.77 -10.65
N ILE A 388 3.83 20.75 -10.01
CA ILE A 388 3.88 20.92 -8.55
C ILE A 388 2.56 20.43 -7.99
N GLU A 389 2.62 19.60 -6.96
CA GLU A 389 1.48 19.07 -6.26
C GLU A 389 1.58 19.25 -4.74
N LYS A 390 0.43 19.33 -4.10
CA LYS A 390 0.27 19.64 -2.67
C LYS A 390 -0.72 18.69 -2.01
N SER A 391 -0.48 18.33 -0.75
CA SER A 391 -1.41 17.60 0.11
C SER A 391 -1.40 18.17 1.53
N ILE A 392 -2.52 18.06 2.24
CA ILE A 392 -2.73 18.59 3.61
C ILE A 392 -2.69 17.46 4.66
N ASN A 393 -2.76 16.20 4.24
CA ASN A 393 -2.80 15.05 5.16
C ASN A 393 -1.40 14.74 5.72
N SER A 394 -1.33 14.40 7.02
CA SER A 394 -0.09 14.05 7.74
C SER A 394 0.24 12.55 7.70
N ASP A 395 -0.70 11.70 7.26
CA ASP A 395 -0.53 10.25 7.25
C ASP A 395 0.10 9.77 5.93
N SER A 396 1.36 9.32 6.01
CA SER A 396 2.20 8.91 4.87
C SER A 396 1.64 7.74 4.05
N SER A 397 0.62 7.05 4.55
CA SER A 397 0.04 5.87 3.92
C SER A 397 -1.07 6.18 2.88
N GLN A 398 -1.65 7.39 2.87
CA GLN A 398 -2.73 7.81 1.95
C GLN A 398 -2.71 9.32 1.61
N LEU A 399 -1.59 9.82 1.09
CA LEU A 399 -1.52 11.21 0.64
C LEU A 399 -2.24 11.40 -0.71
N ALA A 400 -3.42 12.02 -0.67
CA ALA A 400 -4.10 12.51 -1.87
C ALA A 400 -3.47 13.85 -2.28
N PHE A 401 -2.71 13.84 -3.38
CA PHE A 401 -2.05 15.04 -3.91
C PHE A 401 -2.94 15.74 -4.94
N GLU A 402 -3.12 17.04 -4.76
CA GLU A 402 -3.74 17.92 -5.75
C GLU A 402 -2.65 18.64 -6.55
N LYS A 403 -2.83 18.70 -7.87
CA LYS A 403 -1.95 19.46 -8.76
C LYS A 403 -2.24 20.96 -8.62
N ILE A 404 -1.24 21.73 -8.18
CA ILE A 404 -1.38 23.17 -7.94
C ILE A 404 -0.73 24.04 -9.02
N ALA A 405 0.29 23.56 -9.73
CA ALA A 405 0.94 24.33 -10.79
C ALA A 405 1.64 23.48 -11.87
N ASN A 406 1.84 24.09 -13.04
CA ASN A 406 2.70 23.61 -14.11
C ASN A 406 3.75 24.69 -14.41
N VAL A 407 5.03 24.40 -14.16
CA VAL A 407 6.11 25.37 -14.34
C VAL A 407 6.97 25.04 -15.56
N SER A 408 7.45 26.10 -16.23
CA SER A 408 8.12 26.00 -17.52
C SER A 408 9.54 25.39 -17.43
N LYS A 409 10.10 25.03 -18.60
CA LYS A 409 11.48 24.55 -18.76
C LYS A 409 12.48 25.51 -18.08
N LYS A 410 13.39 24.97 -17.26
CA LYS A 410 14.41 25.68 -16.43
C LYS A 410 13.92 26.33 -15.13
N THR A 411 12.66 26.14 -14.73
CA THR A 411 12.21 26.56 -13.40
C THR A 411 12.73 25.58 -12.35
N SER A 412 13.31 26.11 -11.27
CA SER A 412 13.76 25.32 -10.10
C SER A 412 13.20 25.83 -8.78
N VAL A 413 12.39 26.90 -8.80
CA VAL A 413 11.75 27.50 -7.63
C VAL A 413 10.29 27.78 -7.96
N PHE A 414 9.40 27.49 -7.01
CA PHE A 414 7.98 27.83 -7.08
C PHE A 414 7.50 28.38 -5.74
N THR A 415 6.74 29.48 -5.78
CA THR A 415 6.14 30.11 -4.62
C THR A 415 4.65 29.78 -4.58
N ASP A 416 4.21 29.02 -3.59
CA ASP A 416 2.79 28.75 -3.36
C ASP A 416 2.18 29.83 -2.47
N ASN A 417 1.36 30.70 -3.05
CA ASN A 417 0.67 31.78 -2.31
C ASN A 417 -0.72 31.38 -1.75
N ASN A 418 -1.20 30.17 -2.05
CA ASN A 418 -2.54 29.71 -1.68
C ASN A 418 -2.47 28.72 -0.52
N ILE A 419 -1.95 29.20 0.62
CA ILE A 419 -1.73 28.41 1.82
C ILE A 419 -2.31 29.13 3.04
N ASN A 420 -2.73 28.34 4.03
CA ASN A 420 -3.16 28.85 5.34
C ASN A 420 -1.96 28.89 6.28
N SER A 421 -1.93 29.87 7.19
CA SER A 421 -0.93 29.98 8.26
C SER A 421 -0.90 28.72 9.12
N ASN A 422 0.29 28.33 9.61
CA ASN A 422 0.55 27.16 10.47
C ASN A 422 0.03 25.80 9.95
N THR A 423 -0.42 25.75 8.70
CA THR A 423 -0.79 24.50 8.06
C THR A 423 0.44 23.90 7.40
N SER A 424 0.75 22.66 7.78
CA SER A 424 1.85 21.90 7.16
C SER A 424 1.35 21.30 5.86
N TYR A 425 1.99 21.66 4.76
CA TYR A 425 1.66 21.14 3.44
C TYR A 425 2.78 20.22 2.95
N ASN A 426 2.40 19.04 2.47
CA ASN A 426 3.30 18.12 1.81
C ASN A 426 3.38 18.47 0.33
N TYR A 427 4.58 18.76 -0.16
CA TYR A 427 4.82 19.10 -1.56
C TYR A 427 5.52 17.99 -2.32
N GLY A 428 5.14 17.84 -3.60
CA GLY A 428 5.77 16.97 -4.58
C GLY A 428 6.06 17.72 -5.88
N VAL A 429 7.19 17.39 -6.50
CA VAL A 429 7.58 17.89 -7.82
C VAL A 429 7.73 16.70 -8.77
N ILE A 430 6.96 16.71 -9.85
CA ILE A 430 6.96 15.66 -10.86
C ILE A 430 7.50 16.23 -12.18
N PRO A 431 8.60 15.71 -12.73
CA PRO A 431 9.06 16.12 -14.05
C PRO A 431 8.05 15.67 -15.11
N VAL A 432 7.62 16.60 -15.97
CA VAL A 432 6.61 16.35 -17.01
C VAL A 432 7.08 15.25 -17.98
N ASP A 433 8.39 15.15 -18.19
CA ASP A 433 9.00 14.18 -19.11
C ASP A 433 8.98 12.73 -18.58
N PHE A 434 8.89 12.53 -17.25
CA PHE A 434 9.00 11.23 -16.59
C PHE A 434 8.18 11.21 -15.28
N PRO A 435 6.85 11.04 -15.34
CA PRO A 435 5.98 11.10 -14.17
C PRO A 435 6.35 10.12 -13.05
N GLU A 436 6.98 8.99 -13.40
CA GLU A 436 7.50 7.98 -12.48
C GLU A 436 8.68 8.46 -11.63
N ASN A 437 9.39 9.53 -12.03
CA ASN A 437 10.54 10.09 -11.30
C ASN A 437 10.11 11.26 -10.40
N ARG A 438 9.06 11.05 -9.62
CA ARG A 438 8.58 11.99 -8.61
C ARG A 438 9.66 12.30 -7.57
N SER A 439 9.67 13.55 -7.06
CA SER A 439 10.56 13.96 -5.98
C SER A 439 10.29 13.25 -4.66
N ASN A 440 11.21 13.42 -3.69
CA ASN A 440 10.88 13.25 -2.29
C ASN A 440 9.68 14.14 -1.91
N ILE A 441 8.85 13.66 -0.98
CA ILE A 441 7.82 14.48 -0.34
C ILE A 441 8.50 15.30 0.74
N MET A 442 8.23 16.60 0.77
CA MET A 442 8.76 17.48 1.79
C MET A 442 7.64 18.32 2.37
N ALA A 443 7.55 18.34 3.70
CA ALA A 443 6.59 19.15 4.42
C ALA A 443 7.14 20.58 4.57
N ALA A 444 6.34 21.57 4.22
CA ALA A 444 6.62 22.97 4.52
C ALA A 444 5.45 23.58 5.28
N THR A 445 5.76 24.24 6.39
CA THR A 445 4.78 24.95 7.22
C THR A 445 4.89 26.44 6.95
N ALA A 446 3.77 27.07 6.61
CA ALA A 446 3.70 28.52 6.46
C ALA A 446 3.98 29.19 7.81
N LYS A 447 4.84 30.23 7.85
CA LYS A 447 5.07 31.00 9.09
C LYS A 447 3.80 31.76 9.49
N SER A 448 3.46 31.81 10.77
CA SER A 448 2.36 32.65 11.26
C SER A 448 2.67 34.15 11.19
N THR A 449 1.65 34.96 10.91
CA THR A 449 1.58 36.29 11.53
C THR A 449 0.68 36.19 12.74
N TYR A 450 1.24 36.53 13.88
CA TYR A 450 0.52 36.79 15.10
C TYR A 450 -0.45 37.95 14.92
N CYS A 451 -1.59 37.90 15.62
CA CYS A 451 -2.57 38.97 15.58
C CYS A 451 -1.90 40.33 15.92
N ASN A 452 -2.18 41.35 15.11
CA ASN A 452 -1.69 42.71 15.34
C ASN A 452 -2.67 43.45 16.28
N PRO A 453 -2.20 44.06 17.38
CA PRO A 453 -3.05 44.86 18.23
C PRO A 453 -3.55 46.09 17.49
N ILE A 454 -4.79 46.50 17.78
CA ILE A 454 -5.54 47.49 17.01
C ILE A 454 -4.95 48.92 17.16
N ASN A 455 -4.25 49.21 18.27
CA ASN A 455 -3.58 50.50 18.52
C ASN A 455 -2.35 50.33 19.44
N THR A 456 -1.15 50.29 18.89
CA THR A 456 0.08 49.93 19.64
C THR A 456 0.87 51.09 20.24
N CYS A 457 0.41 52.34 20.15
CA CYS A 457 1.08 53.47 20.79
C CYS A 457 0.14 54.66 20.97
N ASN A 458 -0.16 55.06 22.20
CA ASN A 458 -0.77 56.36 22.47
C ASN A 458 0.15 57.23 23.32
N TYR A 459 0.10 58.54 23.07
CA TYR A 459 1.10 59.58 23.38
C TYR A 459 1.23 59.92 24.89
N PHE A 460 1.13 58.94 25.79
CA PHE A 460 1.15 59.14 27.25
C PHE A 460 2.45 58.73 27.95
N GLY A 461 3.48 58.33 27.20
CA GLY A 461 4.85 58.22 27.72
C GLY A 461 5.18 56.95 28.51
N LEU A 462 4.48 55.84 28.25
CA LEU A 462 4.88 54.52 28.73
C LEU A 462 5.52 53.71 27.61
N THR A 463 6.84 53.77 27.57
CA THR A 463 7.65 52.77 26.89
C THR A 463 8.49 52.08 27.96
N PRO A 464 8.48 50.74 28.06
CA PRO A 464 9.51 50.04 28.79
C PRO A 464 10.88 50.53 28.29
N GLU A 465 11.85 50.68 29.19
CA GLU A 465 13.24 50.94 28.78
C GLU A 465 13.95 49.64 28.43
N ARG A 466 13.60 48.58 29.17
CA ARG A 466 14.19 47.25 29.04
C ARG A 466 13.19 46.17 29.45
N ILE A 467 13.18 45.05 28.72
CA ILE A 467 12.52 43.81 29.13
C ILE A 467 13.58 42.73 29.22
N THR A 468 13.74 42.15 30.40
CA THR A 468 14.70 41.08 30.67
C THR A 468 13.93 39.83 31.11
N LEU A 469 14.15 38.71 30.44
CA LEU A 469 13.69 37.40 30.89
C LEU A 469 14.92 36.60 31.31
N LYS A 470 14.94 36.02 32.50
CA LYS A 470 16.08 35.26 33.01
C LYS A 470 15.63 33.99 33.72
N THR A 471 16.49 32.98 33.70
CA THR A 471 16.44 31.82 34.60
C THR A 471 17.37 32.06 35.78
N GLN A 472 17.40 31.14 36.76
CA GLN A 472 18.36 31.20 37.86
C GLN A 472 19.82 31.34 37.36
N ASP A 473 20.16 30.69 36.24
CA ASP A 473 21.56 30.59 35.77
C ASP A 473 21.88 31.46 34.55
N LYS A 474 20.88 32.00 33.85
CA LYS A 474 21.10 32.63 32.53
C LYS A 474 20.02 33.64 32.16
N THR A 475 20.44 34.80 31.64
CA THR A 475 19.55 35.74 30.93
C THR A 475 19.17 35.19 29.55
N ILE A 476 17.86 35.14 29.29
CA ILE A 476 17.21 34.51 28.14
C ILE A 476 16.78 35.56 27.12
N ILE A 477 16.15 36.65 27.57
CA ILE A 477 15.82 37.83 26.76
C ILE A 477 16.41 39.04 27.46
N ASP A 478 16.96 39.97 26.69
CA ASP A 478 17.48 41.23 27.20
C ASP A 478 17.34 42.31 26.13
N HIS A 479 16.14 42.89 26.05
CA HIS A 479 15.80 43.90 25.04
C HIS A 479 15.70 45.27 25.64
N ALA A 480 16.35 46.25 25.03
CA ALA A 480 16.28 47.66 25.42
C ALA A 480 16.04 48.55 24.20
N ASN A 481 15.76 49.84 24.44
CA ASN A 481 15.56 50.88 23.42
C ASN A 481 14.33 50.65 22.52
N PHE A 482 13.19 50.43 23.15
CA PHE A 482 11.92 50.28 22.46
C PHE A 482 11.51 51.56 21.73
N THR A 483 11.15 51.42 20.45
CA THR A 483 10.58 52.51 19.65
C THR A 483 9.08 52.34 19.54
N CYS A 484 8.33 53.43 19.76
CA CYS A 484 6.89 53.41 19.58
C CYS A 484 6.55 53.22 18.09
N SER A 485 5.88 52.12 17.75
CA SER A 485 5.40 51.84 16.40
C SER A 485 3.92 51.46 16.44
N ASN A 486 3.19 51.78 15.38
CA ASN A 486 1.81 51.33 15.17
C ASN A 486 1.74 49.88 14.66
N THR A 487 2.88 49.20 14.57
CA THR A 487 3.01 47.78 14.23
C THR A 487 3.73 47.07 15.37
N VAL A 488 3.40 45.81 15.65
CA VAL A 488 4.16 45.01 16.62
C VAL A 488 5.61 44.92 16.14
N ASN A 489 6.54 45.40 16.95
CA ASN A 489 7.95 45.15 16.72
C ASN A 489 8.24 43.72 17.15
N VAL A 490 8.74 42.88 16.25
CA VAL A 490 9.24 41.54 16.58
C VAL A 490 10.74 41.65 16.80
N ALA A 491 11.18 41.41 18.02
CA ALA A 491 12.60 41.34 18.33
C ALA A 491 13.08 39.90 18.11
N ASP A 492 13.86 39.70 17.04
CA ASP A 492 14.40 38.39 16.68
C ASP A 492 15.60 38.05 17.58
N TYR A 493 15.35 37.27 18.63
CA TYR A 493 16.41 36.68 19.45
C TYR A 493 16.79 35.33 18.87
N LYS A 494 17.88 35.27 18.11
CA LYS A 494 18.40 33.98 17.62
C LYS A 494 18.87 33.11 18.79
N HIS A 495 18.26 31.93 18.93
CA HIS A 495 18.65 30.83 19.82
C HIS A 495 18.44 31.06 21.32
N VAL A 496 17.17 31.23 21.70
CA VAL A 496 16.76 31.30 23.10
C VAL A 496 16.00 30.03 23.48
N GLU A 497 16.64 29.15 24.24
CA GLU A 497 16.09 27.85 24.65
C GLU A 497 15.31 27.95 25.97
N LEU A 498 14.00 27.71 25.92
CA LEU A 498 13.16 27.51 27.10
C LEU A 498 12.99 26.02 27.34
N LYS A 499 13.33 25.57 28.55
CA LYS A 499 13.29 24.15 28.93
C LYS A 499 12.02 23.87 29.73
N THR A 500 11.46 22.66 29.58
CA THR A 500 10.49 22.12 30.54
C THR A 500 11.08 22.13 31.97
N ASN A 501 10.25 22.28 33.00
CA ASN A 501 10.66 22.39 34.43
C ASN A 501 11.59 23.56 34.79
N THR A 502 11.43 24.71 34.13
CA THR A 502 12.25 25.89 34.43
C THR A 502 11.40 27.05 34.93
N LEU A 503 11.84 27.65 36.02
CA LEU A 503 11.30 28.90 36.54
C LEU A 503 11.93 30.07 35.79
N LEU A 504 11.10 30.89 35.16
CA LEU A 504 11.56 32.14 34.53
C LEU A 504 11.22 33.32 35.44
N ASN A 505 12.10 34.31 35.46
CA ASN A 505 11.89 35.61 36.08
C ASN A 505 11.82 36.67 34.98
N LEU A 506 10.74 37.46 34.95
CA LEU A 506 10.54 38.57 34.03
C LEU A 506 10.74 39.91 34.74
N GLU A 507 11.69 40.70 34.24
CA GLU A 507 11.95 42.07 34.68
C GLU A 507 11.57 43.07 33.57
N ILE A 508 10.89 44.16 33.95
CA ILE A 508 10.49 45.23 33.03
C ILE A 508 10.91 46.57 33.64
N ASP A 509 11.88 47.24 33.01
CA ASP A 509 12.37 48.57 33.39
C ASP A 509 11.56 49.67 32.71
N GLN A 510 11.42 50.84 33.36
CA GLN A 510 10.62 51.95 32.85
C GLN A 510 11.29 53.31 32.95
N SER A 511 10.94 54.19 32.02
CA SER A 511 11.45 55.56 31.91
C SER A 511 10.83 56.55 32.91
N ARG A 512 9.66 56.24 33.48
CA ARG A 512 8.97 57.04 34.51
C ARG A 512 8.34 56.13 35.55
N LYS A 513 8.41 56.49 36.83
CA LYS A 513 7.72 55.79 37.92
C LYS A 513 6.21 56.05 37.83
N GLN A 514 5.49 55.14 37.16
CA GLN A 514 4.04 55.19 37.02
C GLN A 514 3.47 53.78 37.19
N GLU A 515 2.26 53.70 37.76
CA GLU A 515 1.53 52.45 37.89
C GLU A 515 1.11 51.93 36.50
N PHE A 516 1.40 50.66 36.21
CA PHE A 516 0.99 49.98 34.99
C PHE A 516 0.74 48.50 35.30
N PHE A 517 0.01 47.82 34.41
CA PHE A 517 -0.14 46.38 34.44
C PHE A 517 0.55 45.72 33.24
N TYR A 518 0.86 44.44 33.38
CA TYR A 518 1.43 43.65 32.31
C TYR A 518 0.85 42.24 32.23
N ASN A 519 0.82 41.73 31.00
CA ASN A 519 0.42 40.38 30.63
C ASN A 519 1.55 39.70 29.85
N VAL A 520 1.69 38.40 30.05
CA VAL A 520 2.64 37.56 29.30
C VAL A 520 1.93 36.34 28.76
N PHE A 521 2.14 36.09 27.48
CA PHE A 521 1.56 34.99 26.73
C PHE A 521 2.65 34.20 26.03
N ILE A 522 2.40 32.91 25.81
CA ILE A 522 3.20 32.08 24.93
C ILE A 522 2.29 31.21 24.08
N ASP A 523 2.55 31.19 22.77
CA ASP A 523 1.75 30.45 21.77
C ASP A 523 2.20 28.97 21.74
N PHE A 524 1.81 28.20 22.75
CA PHE A 524 2.26 26.80 22.89
C PHE A 524 1.77 25.93 21.73
N ASN A 525 0.53 26.17 21.29
CA ASN A 525 -0.12 25.36 20.26
C ASN A 525 0.25 25.81 18.83
N ARG A 526 0.84 27.01 18.71
CA ARG A 526 1.22 27.63 17.43
C ARG A 526 0.03 27.90 16.55
N ASP A 527 -1.04 28.45 17.09
CA ASP A 527 -2.20 28.94 16.33
C ASP A 527 -2.18 30.47 16.16
N SER A 528 -1.31 31.14 16.93
CA SER A 528 -1.00 32.56 16.86
C SER A 528 -2.10 33.52 17.34
N ASP A 529 -3.05 33.02 18.13
CA ASP A 529 -4.06 33.84 18.79
C ASP A 529 -3.80 34.10 20.28
N PHE A 530 -2.93 33.30 20.93
CA PHE A 530 -2.54 33.40 22.35
C PHE A 530 -3.71 33.31 23.34
N ASN A 531 -4.89 32.85 22.93
CA ASN A 531 -6.11 32.90 23.72
C ASN A 531 -6.50 31.57 24.34
N ASP A 532 -5.76 30.51 24.03
CA ASP A 532 -6.01 29.18 24.55
C ASP A 532 -5.76 29.07 26.06
N GLU A 533 -6.48 28.13 26.68
CA GLU A 533 -6.33 27.82 28.09
C GLU A 533 -4.91 27.31 28.35
N GLY A 534 -4.15 28.05 29.16
CA GLY A 534 -2.78 27.72 29.51
C GLY A 534 -1.70 28.42 28.67
N GLU A 535 -2.05 29.21 27.67
CA GLU A 535 -1.13 30.12 26.95
C GLU A 535 -0.88 31.44 27.70
N TRP A 536 -1.78 31.74 28.65
CA TRP A 536 -1.64 32.80 29.62
C TRP A 536 -0.61 32.42 30.69
N LEU A 537 0.51 33.12 30.72
CA LEU A 537 1.54 32.93 31.74
C LEU A 537 1.35 33.91 32.90
N ILE A 538 0.99 35.16 32.62
CA ILE A 538 0.75 36.21 33.63
C ILE A 538 -0.47 37.04 33.20
N LYS A 539 -1.41 37.27 34.13
CA LYS A 539 -2.64 38.06 33.90
C LYS A 539 -2.78 39.24 34.87
N ASN A 540 -2.98 40.43 34.30
CA ASN A 540 -3.31 41.73 34.88
C ASN A 540 -2.54 42.07 36.16
N LYS A 541 -1.24 41.78 36.18
CA LYS A 541 -0.40 42.03 37.36
C LYS A 541 0.05 43.49 37.39
N ILE A 542 -0.17 44.16 38.51
CA ILE A 542 0.07 45.59 38.72
C ILE A 542 1.49 45.82 39.24
N SER A 543 2.18 46.82 38.69
CA SER A 543 3.47 47.33 39.16
C SER A 543 3.29 48.65 39.94
N THR A 544 3.85 48.74 41.14
CA THR A 544 3.69 49.87 42.08
C THR A 544 5.03 50.47 42.55
N ASP A 545 5.87 50.98 41.63
CA ASP A 545 7.11 51.73 41.93
C ASP A 545 8.42 50.93 42.20
N LYS A 546 8.68 49.85 41.46
CA LYS A 546 10.03 49.24 41.41
C LYS A 546 10.52 48.99 39.98
N TYR A 547 11.82 49.17 39.79
CA TYR A 547 12.59 48.94 38.55
C TYR A 547 12.88 47.43 38.30
N SER A 548 12.20 46.49 38.96
CA SER A 548 12.44 45.05 38.83
C SER A 548 11.38 44.31 39.66
N PHE A 549 10.83 43.23 39.11
CA PHE A 549 9.91 42.34 39.79
C PHE A 549 10.30 40.89 39.48
N ASP A 550 10.23 40.02 40.47
CA ASP A 550 10.39 38.58 40.30
C ASP A 550 9.00 37.96 40.18
N ASN A 551 8.64 37.50 38.98
CA ASN A 551 7.51 36.59 38.80
C ASN A 551 8.03 35.29 38.26
N GLU A 552 7.81 34.25 39.04
CA GLU A 552 8.08 32.88 38.67
C GLU A 552 7.06 32.44 37.61
N ILE A 553 7.52 32.25 36.38
CA ILE A 553 6.74 31.59 35.32
C ILE A 553 7.08 30.11 35.39
N ASP A 554 6.11 29.31 35.82
CA ASP A 554 6.26 27.87 35.97
C ASP A 554 5.92 27.13 34.66
N LEU A 555 6.95 26.55 34.01
CA LEU A 555 6.82 25.70 32.83
C LEU A 555 6.79 24.20 33.16
N THR A 556 6.76 23.81 34.44
CA THR A 556 6.97 22.43 34.92
C THR A 556 5.88 21.46 34.48
N ASN A 557 4.65 21.94 34.30
CA ASN A 557 3.52 21.10 33.88
C ASN A 557 3.00 21.40 32.47
N LYS A 558 3.72 22.21 31.68
CA LYS A 558 3.29 22.58 30.32
C LYS A 558 3.72 21.52 29.31
N ILE A 559 2.76 21.01 28.54
CA ILE A 559 3.01 20.07 27.43
C ILE A 559 3.05 20.89 26.14
N PHE A 560 4.15 20.82 25.40
CA PHE A 560 4.31 21.54 24.14
C PHE A 560 5.18 20.78 23.16
N ASN A 561 4.96 21.03 21.88
CA ASN A 561 5.82 20.50 20.82
C ASN A 561 7.15 21.26 20.80
N GLN A 562 8.26 20.53 20.67
CA GLN A 562 9.58 21.15 20.52
C GLN A 562 9.64 22.06 19.29
N GLY A 563 10.39 23.15 19.38
CA GLY A 563 10.62 24.07 18.25
C GLY A 563 10.29 25.53 18.56
N GLU A 564 10.32 26.36 17.51
CA GLU A 564 10.13 27.80 17.63
C GLU A 564 8.68 28.17 17.95
N THR A 565 8.51 29.14 18.85
CA THR A 565 7.25 29.81 19.17
C THR A 565 7.52 31.26 19.56
N THR A 566 6.48 32.03 19.86
CA THR A 566 6.54 33.42 20.25
C THR A 566 6.04 33.62 21.67
N ILE A 567 6.76 34.44 22.44
CA ILE A 567 6.27 35.04 23.67
C ILE A 567 5.80 36.46 23.36
N ARG A 568 4.61 36.81 23.82
CA ARG A 568 4.08 38.17 23.75
C ARG A 568 4.04 38.81 25.13
N VAL A 569 4.60 40.00 25.23
CA VAL A 569 4.55 40.84 26.44
C VAL A 569 3.74 42.09 26.13
N ILE A 570 2.73 42.34 26.97
CA ILE A 570 1.85 43.50 26.85
C ILE A 570 1.96 44.32 28.13
N CYS A 571 2.16 45.63 28.01
CA CYS A 571 2.23 46.57 29.12
C CYS A 571 1.27 47.74 28.87
N SER A 572 0.46 48.14 29.86
CA SER A 572 -0.42 49.31 29.72
C SER A 572 -0.72 49.97 31.07
N ASN A 573 -1.04 51.26 31.06
CA ASN A 573 -1.60 51.99 32.22
C ASN A 573 -3.04 52.41 32.01
N TYR A 574 -3.66 51.99 30.90
CA TYR A 574 -5.04 52.35 30.61
C TYR A 574 -5.99 51.61 31.55
N LYS A 575 -6.76 52.37 32.32
CA LYS A 575 -7.90 51.88 33.09
C LYS A 575 -9.17 52.22 32.29
N ASP A 576 -10.07 51.26 32.14
CA ASP A 576 -11.37 51.48 31.53
C ASP A 576 -12.25 52.44 32.36
N SER A 577 -13.46 52.71 31.87
CA SER A 577 -14.44 53.59 32.53
C SER A 577 -14.89 53.12 33.91
N THR A 578 -14.56 51.88 34.31
CA THR A 578 -14.84 51.30 35.62
C THR A 578 -13.62 51.30 36.55
N GLY A 579 -12.47 51.78 36.08
CA GLY A 579 -11.23 51.85 36.85
C GLY A 579 -10.43 50.55 36.85
N THR A 580 -10.81 49.56 36.05
CA THR A 580 -10.11 48.28 35.89
C THR A 580 -9.20 48.27 34.67
N TYR A 581 -8.20 47.40 34.67
CA TYR A 581 -7.29 47.22 33.55
C TYR A 581 -7.90 46.23 32.53
N PRO A 582 -8.27 46.66 31.32
CA PRO A 582 -9.29 45.98 30.51
C PRO A 582 -8.81 44.89 29.55
N ILE A 583 -7.56 44.41 29.64
CA ILE A 583 -7.06 43.46 28.63
C ILE A 583 -7.45 42.02 29.01
N GLU A 584 -8.45 41.49 28.30
CA GLU A 584 -8.90 40.10 28.38
C GLU A 584 -8.40 39.21 27.23
N ASN A 585 -7.72 39.78 26.23
CA ASN A 585 -7.23 39.05 25.04
C ASN A 585 -5.89 39.62 24.55
N ALA A 586 -4.98 38.77 24.06
CA ALA A 586 -3.66 39.15 23.56
C ALA A 586 -3.67 39.93 22.22
N CYS A 587 -4.80 39.88 21.51
CA CYS A 587 -5.01 40.45 20.18
C CYS A 587 -5.78 41.79 20.21
N ASP A 588 -6.60 42.01 21.23
CA ASP A 588 -7.49 43.19 21.34
C ASP A 588 -6.98 44.21 22.37
N VAL A 589 -5.74 44.68 22.17
CA VAL A 589 -5.19 45.77 22.98
C VAL A 589 -5.60 47.12 22.41
N GLU A 590 -6.51 47.80 23.10
CA GLU A 590 -7.00 49.12 22.70
C GLU A 590 -5.96 50.23 22.95
N LEU A 591 -5.20 50.14 24.05
CA LEU A 591 -4.15 51.09 24.42
C LEU A 591 -3.05 50.38 25.22
N GLY A 592 -1.82 50.31 24.69
CA GLY A 592 -0.70 49.68 25.39
C GLY A 592 0.52 49.50 24.50
N PHE A 593 1.62 49.02 25.11
CA PHE A 593 2.83 48.59 24.45
C PHE A 593 2.82 47.06 24.31
N THR A 594 3.04 46.55 23.09
CA THR A 594 3.11 45.11 22.79
C THR A 594 4.44 44.77 22.15
N GLN A 595 5.09 43.72 22.65
CA GLN A 595 6.36 43.22 22.14
C GLN A 595 6.30 41.70 22.00
N ASP A 596 6.73 41.22 20.82
CA ASP A 596 6.86 39.80 20.54
C ASP A 596 8.34 39.38 20.53
N PHE A 597 8.62 38.22 21.10
CA PHE A 597 9.94 37.59 21.19
C PHE A 597 9.89 36.16 20.65
N ASN A 598 10.70 35.87 19.64
CA ASN A 598 10.85 34.49 19.15
C ASN A 598 11.71 33.67 20.12
N VAL A 599 11.24 32.49 20.51
CA VAL A 599 11.90 31.57 21.44
C VAL A 599 11.82 30.12 20.93
N THR A 600 12.74 29.27 21.34
CA THR A 600 12.73 27.83 21.03
C THR A 600 12.38 27.03 22.29
N LEU A 601 11.32 26.25 22.22
CA LEU A 601 10.94 25.29 23.26
C LEU A 601 11.74 23.99 23.11
N LEU A 602 12.43 23.58 24.17
CA LEU A 602 13.12 22.29 24.26
C LEU A 602 12.47 21.41 25.32
N ASP A 603 11.92 20.27 24.90
CA ASP A 603 11.46 19.25 25.82
C ASP A 603 12.65 18.34 26.18
N LYS A 604 13.12 18.43 27.43
CA LYS A 604 14.20 17.55 27.91
C LYS A 604 13.70 16.20 28.39
N ARG A 605 12.39 15.96 28.34
CA ARG A 605 11.84 14.70 28.79
C ARG A 605 12.27 13.56 27.87
N LYS A 606 12.64 12.44 28.47
CA LYS A 606 13.08 11.24 27.75
C LYS A 606 12.09 10.11 27.99
N ASP A 607 11.65 9.48 26.92
CA ASP A 607 10.90 8.22 27.04
C ASP A 607 11.89 7.08 27.30
N VAL A 608 11.75 6.42 28.44
CA VAL A 608 12.58 5.29 28.85
C VAL A 608 11.68 4.11 29.19
N THR A 609 12.01 2.96 28.63
CA THR A 609 11.21 1.75 28.75
C THR A 609 11.89 0.79 29.70
N TRP A 610 11.13 0.24 30.65
CA TRP A 610 11.57 -0.87 31.47
C TRP A 610 11.68 -2.13 30.61
N LEU A 611 12.89 -2.68 30.51
CA LEU A 611 13.21 -3.92 29.81
C LEU A 611 13.11 -5.14 30.72
N GLY A 612 13.42 -4.99 32.01
CA GLY A 612 13.31 -6.10 32.98
C GLY A 612 14.12 -7.34 32.60
N THR A 613 15.31 -7.14 32.05
CA THR A 613 16.19 -8.22 31.54
C THR A 613 17.20 -8.71 32.56
N THR A 614 17.45 -7.97 33.65
CA THR A 614 18.46 -8.32 34.65
C THR A 614 17.84 -8.84 35.94
N ASN A 615 16.92 -8.08 36.53
CA ASN A 615 16.25 -8.41 37.78
C ASN A 615 14.99 -7.53 37.96
N LYS A 616 14.36 -7.59 39.13
CA LYS A 616 13.15 -6.82 39.48
C LYS A 616 13.44 -5.43 40.08
N ASP A 617 14.70 -5.09 40.34
CA ASP A 617 15.07 -3.88 41.09
C ASP A 617 15.08 -2.62 40.20
N TRP A 618 14.24 -1.64 40.56
CA TRP A 618 14.08 -0.37 39.85
C TRP A 618 15.41 0.36 39.60
N PHE A 619 16.34 0.28 40.56
CA PHE A 619 17.61 1.03 40.52
C PHE A 619 18.72 0.35 39.73
N THR A 620 18.47 -0.84 39.16
CA THR A 620 19.44 -1.53 38.31
C THR A 620 19.43 -0.92 36.89
N PRO A 621 20.50 -0.23 36.43
CA PRO A 621 20.47 0.52 35.17
C PRO A 621 20.23 -0.36 33.94
N SER A 622 20.70 -1.61 33.94
CA SER A 622 20.54 -2.55 32.83
C SER A 622 19.11 -3.03 32.61
N ASN A 623 18.18 -2.73 33.54
CA ASN A 623 16.76 -2.94 33.32
C ASN A 623 16.10 -1.84 32.48
N TRP A 624 16.81 -0.77 32.10
CA TRP A 624 16.25 0.37 31.36
C TRP A 624 16.81 0.46 29.94
N SER A 625 15.98 0.88 28.99
CA SER A 625 16.33 0.93 27.55
C SER A 625 17.53 1.81 27.19
N ASN A 626 17.83 2.80 28.02
CA ASN A 626 18.97 3.71 27.87
C ASN A 626 20.14 3.39 28.84
N ASN A 627 20.04 2.28 29.58
CA ASN A 627 20.99 1.89 30.62
C ASN A 627 21.19 2.95 31.73
N LEU A 628 20.14 3.71 32.05
CA LEU A 628 20.13 4.73 33.11
C LEU A 628 18.83 4.62 33.93
N VAL A 629 18.94 4.81 35.24
CA VAL A 629 17.76 4.87 36.12
C VAL A 629 16.98 6.16 35.84
N PRO A 630 15.64 6.11 35.72
CA PRO A 630 14.79 7.28 35.53
C PRO A 630 15.00 8.36 36.60
N ASP A 631 14.90 9.61 36.16
CA ASP A 631 14.91 10.83 36.97
C ASP A 631 13.63 11.66 36.72
N GLU A 632 13.50 12.81 37.39
CA GLU A 632 12.35 13.71 37.26
C GLU A 632 12.05 14.19 35.82
N ASN A 633 12.98 14.02 34.88
CA ASN A 633 12.83 14.36 33.47
C ASN A 633 12.56 13.13 32.60
N THR A 634 12.23 11.98 33.19
CA THR A 634 12.07 10.73 32.45
C THR A 634 10.61 10.29 32.42
N ASN A 635 10.04 10.15 31.22
CA ASN A 635 8.75 9.46 31.02
C ASN A 635 9.02 7.96 30.99
N VAL A 636 8.47 7.25 31.95
CA VAL A 636 8.70 5.83 32.13
C VAL A 636 7.55 5.02 31.55
N ILE A 637 7.90 3.98 30.79
CA ILE A 637 6.95 3.00 30.24
C ILE A 637 7.31 1.61 30.76
N ILE A 638 6.37 0.93 31.41
CA ILE A 638 6.48 -0.47 31.81
C ILE A 638 5.60 -1.30 30.85
N PRO A 639 6.18 -1.93 29.83
CA PRO A 639 5.45 -2.72 28.86
C PRO A 639 5.05 -4.09 29.42
N ASN A 640 4.23 -4.83 28.68
CA ASN A 640 3.86 -6.20 29.02
C ASN A 640 4.85 -7.25 28.46
N TYR A 641 4.63 -8.52 28.82
CA TYR A 641 5.42 -9.70 28.41
C TYR A 641 6.92 -9.65 28.77
N LEU A 642 7.25 -9.00 29.88
CA LEU A 642 8.63 -8.97 30.40
C LEU A 642 8.93 -10.16 31.30
N GLU A 643 10.22 -10.54 31.40
CA GLU A 643 10.69 -11.57 32.32
C GLU A 643 10.59 -11.09 33.78
N TYR A 644 11.18 -9.93 34.09
CA TYR A 644 11.12 -9.29 35.39
C TYR A 644 10.36 -7.97 35.33
N TYR A 645 9.33 -7.84 36.16
CA TYR A 645 8.63 -6.58 36.38
C TYR A 645 9.22 -5.83 37.57
N PRO A 646 9.12 -4.50 37.59
CA PRO A 646 9.73 -3.68 38.63
C PRO A 646 9.07 -3.89 40.01
N VAL A 647 9.92 -3.91 41.03
CA VAL A 647 9.57 -3.85 42.45
C VAL A 647 10.24 -2.61 43.02
N ILE A 648 9.45 -1.65 43.47
CA ILE A 648 9.92 -0.40 44.06
C ILE A 648 10.00 -0.58 45.56
N THR A 649 11.20 -0.38 46.11
CA THR A 649 11.47 -0.51 47.56
C THR A 649 11.87 0.81 48.21
N ASP A 650 12.39 1.76 47.43
CA ASP A 650 12.77 3.11 47.87
C ASP A 650 12.07 4.19 47.02
N GLU A 651 12.22 5.46 47.41
CA GLU A 651 11.65 6.61 46.69
C GLU A 651 12.22 6.72 45.26
N ILE A 652 11.35 6.94 44.28
CA ILE A 652 11.71 7.04 42.87
C ILE A 652 11.30 8.39 42.28
N ASN A 653 12.04 8.85 41.27
CA ASN A 653 11.75 10.08 40.54
C ASN A 653 11.49 9.77 39.06
N PHE A 654 10.44 10.36 38.52
CA PHE A 654 10.06 10.27 37.11
C PHE A 654 9.21 11.49 36.73
N ASN A 655 9.07 11.79 35.45
CA ASN A 655 8.10 12.77 34.96
C ASN A 655 6.69 12.16 34.88
N THR A 656 6.52 11.12 34.06
CA THR A 656 5.28 10.31 33.99
C THR A 656 5.63 8.83 34.12
N LEU A 657 4.69 8.02 34.63
CA LEU A 657 4.81 6.56 34.68
C LEU A 657 3.58 5.97 34.01
N LYS A 658 3.81 5.21 32.93
CA LYS A 658 2.78 4.43 32.24
C LYS A 658 3.05 2.94 32.44
N VAL A 659 2.01 2.19 32.82
CA VAL A 659 2.01 0.74 32.93
C VAL A 659 1.06 0.18 31.87
N ASP A 660 1.56 -0.64 30.96
CA ASP A 660 0.75 -1.19 29.87
C ASP A 660 -0.12 -2.37 30.33
N SER A 661 -1.15 -2.70 29.54
CA SER A 661 -2.06 -3.77 29.88
C SER A 661 -1.40 -5.13 29.99
N GLY A 662 -1.61 -5.78 31.14
CA GLY A 662 -0.99 -7.07 31.46
C GLY A 662 0.44 -6.95 31.96
N ALA A 663 0.96 -5.74 32.16
CA ALA A 663 2.16 -5.50 32.95
C ALA A 663 1.85 -5.59 34.46
N SER A 664 2.91 -5.55 35.26
CA SER A 664 2.85 -5.61 36.72
C SER A 664 3.80 -4.59 37.33
N LEU A 665 3.41 -3.98 38.44
CA LEU A 665 4.21 -3.08 39.24
C LEU A 665 3.88 -3.31 40.71
N ILE A 666 4.90 -3.66 41.50
CA ILE A 666 4.78 -3.77 42.96
C ILE A 666 5.54 -2.60 43.57
N ALA A 667 4.90 -1.85 44.45
CA ALA A 667 5.56 -0.83 45.25
C ALA A 667 5.36 -1.13 46.74
N ASN A 668 6.48 -1.29 47.45
CA ASN A 668 6.51 -1.50 48.90
C ASN A 668 6.64 -0.17 49.66
N THR A 669 6.71 0.94 48.93
CA THR A 669 6.75 2.32 49.45
C THR A 669 5.85 3.19 48.60
N ALA A 670 5.35 4.28 49.18
CA ALA A 670 4.43 5.20 48.49
C ALA A 670 5.13 5.89 47.31
N ILE A 671 4.43 5.98 46.18
CA ILE A 671 4.84 6.78 45.03
C ILE A 671 4.02 8.07 45.07
N GLN A 672 4.70 9.22 45.20
CA GLN A 672 4.04 10.51 45.42
C GLN A 672 3.34 11.08 44.18
N LYS A 673 3.64 10.54 42.99
CA LYS A 673 3.04 10.98 41.72
C LYS A 673 1.97 9.99 41.24
N GLU A 674 1.03 10.49 40.45
CA GLU A 674 0.03 9.68 39.77
C GLU A 674 0.65 8.84 38.65
N ILE A 675 0.01 7.69 38.40
CA ILE A 675 0.43 6.67 37.45
C ILE A 675 -0.70 6.43 36.48
N ASN A 676 -0.36 6.25 35.20
CA ASN A 676 -1.30 5.80 34.17
C ASN A 676 -1.18 4.28 33.99
N TYR A 677 -2.31 3.57 34.03
CA TYR A 677 -2.38 2.14 33.72
C TYR A 677 -3.43 1.88 32.64
N ASP A 678 -3.01 1.23 31.55
CA ASP A 678 -3.91 0.83 30.49
C ASP A 678 -4.41 -0.61 30.74
N LYS A 679 -5.73 -0.82 30.70
CA LYS A 679 -6.37 -2.14 30.72
C LYS A 679 -7.04 -2.43 29.39
N LYS A 680 -6.65 -3.52 28.74
CA LYS A 680 -7.33 -4.07 27.58
C LYS A 680 -8.53 -4.93 28.02
N LEU A 681 -9.73 -4.57 27.56
CA LEU A 681 -10.99 -5.26 27.82
C LEU A 681 -11.10 -6.56 27.00
N SER A 682 -11.79 -7.57 27.55
CA SER A 682 -11.92 -8.92 26.97
C SER A 682 -12.71 -8.97 25.67
N LYS A 683 -13.65 -8.03 25.46
CA LYS A 683 -14.35 -7.83 24.18
C LYS A 683 -14.90 -6.41 24.03
N GLU A 684 -15.46 -6.11 22.86
CA GLU A 684 -16.35 -4.94 22.71
C GLU A 684 -17.69 -5.17 23.42
N GLY A 685 -18.28 -4.10 23.96
CA GLY A 685 -19.51 -4.17 24.77
C GLY A 685 -19.24 -4.14 26.27
N TRP A 686 -20.17 -4.70 27.04
CA TRP A 686 -20.06 -4.71 28.51
C TRP A 686 -18.91 -5.60 28.98
N ASN A 687 -18.08 -5.04 29.84
CA ASN A 687 -17.00 -5.70 30.56
C ASN A 687 -17.07 -5.30 32.04
N TYR A 688 -16.24 -5.93 32.87
CA TYR A 688 -16.16 -5.64 34.30
C TYR A 688 -14.71 -5.34 34.66
N ILE A 689 -14.52 -4.28 35.44
CA ILE A 689 -13.23 -3.74 35.84
C ILE A 689 -13.23 -3.40 37.33
N SER A 690 -12.06 -3.30 37.94
CA SER A 690 -11.85 -2.65 39.24
C SER A 690 -10.73 -1.63 39.09
N THR A 691 -10.76 -0.54 39.86
CA THR A 691 -9.63 0.39 39.85
C THR A 691 -8.49 -0.17 40.71
N PRO A 692 -7.25 -0.21 40.18
CA PRO A 692 -6.06 -0.50 40.98
C PRO A 692 -5.45 0.78 41.61
N MET A 693 -6.11 1.94 41.42
CA MET A 693 -5.60 3.26 41.80
C MET A 693 -6.42 3.87 42.92
N VAL A 694 -5.72 4.53 43.84
CA VAL A 694 -6.29 5.45 44.83
C VAL A 694 -6.48 6.83 44.20
N ASN A 695 -7.48 7.58 44.65
CA ASN A 695 -7.80 8.95 44.20
C ASN A 695 -8.21 9.08 42.71
N GLN A 696 -8.60 7.98 42.07
CA GLN A 696 -9.22 8.05 40.74
C GLN A 696 -10.69 8.47 40.89
N THR A 697 -11.04 9.71 40.52
CA THR A 697 -12.44 10.13 40.47
C THR A 697 -13.14 9.64 39.20
N VAL A 698 -14.48 9.53 39.26
CA VAL A 698 -15.32 9.24 38.09
C VAL A 698 -15.16 10.32 37.00
N SER A 699 -15.05 11.60 37.37
CA SER A 699 -14.90 12.70 36.39
C SER A 699 -13.58 12.59 35.61
N ASN A 700 -12.46 12.37 36.30
CA ASN A 700 -11.15 12.12 35.68
C ASN A 700 -11.20 10.85 34.81
N PHE A 701 -11.83 9.78 35.32
CA PHE A 701 -11.93 8.53 34.58
C PHE A 701 -12.71 8.70 33.25
N ILE A 702 -13.78 9.50 33.23
CA ILE A 702 -14.51 9.80 31.98
C ILE A 702 -13.65 10.63 31.03
N GLN A 703 -12.89 11.61 31.51
CA GLN A 703 -12.02 12.43 30.64
C GLN A 703 -10.95 11.60 29.93
N LEU A 704 -10.46 10.54 30.57
CA LEU A 704 -9.45 9.65 30.01
C LEU A 704 -10.02 8.57 29.08
N ASN A 705 -11.33 8.31 29.12
CA ASN A 705 -11.93 7.14 28.50
C ASN A 705 -13.18 7.50 27.69
N ASN A 706 -13.34 6.87 26.52
CA ASN A 706 -14.52 7.06 25.67
C ASN A 706 -15.76 6.30 26.21
N VAL A 707 -16.24 6.66 27.40
CA VAL A 707 -17.43 6.06 28.03
C VAL A 707 -18.70 6.63 27.39
N ILE A 708 -19.72 5.79 27.19
CA ILE A 708 -21.00 6.22 26.61
C ILE A 708 -21.83 6.95 27.67
N VAL A 709 -22.35 8.13 27.34
CA VAL A 709 -23.34 8.86 28.13
C VAL A 709 -24.70 8.77 27.45
N ASN A 710 -25.76 8.44 28.19
CA ASN A 710 -27.13 8.37 27.66
C ASN A 710 -27.88 9.70 27.80
N GLU A 711 -29.11 9.77 27.26
CA GLU A 711 -29.96 10.98 27.31
C GLU A 711 -30.34 11.45 28.73
N ARG A 712 -30.12 10.63 29.75
CA ARG A 712 -30.37 10.94 31.18
C ARG A 712 -29.09 11.35 31.92
N GLU A 713 -27.99 11.59 31.21
CA GLU A 713 -26.66 11.84 31.80
C GLU A 713 -26.11 10.65 32.61
N GLU A 714 -26.67 9.44 32.44
CA GLU A 714 -26.09 8.23 33.04
C GLU A 714 -24.95 7.75 32.15
N ILE A 715 -23.80 7.49 32.76
CA ILE A 715 -22.63 6.97 32.06
C ILE A 715 -22.64 5.45 32.08
N SER A 716 -22.05 4.84 31.05
CA SER A 716 -21.88 3.38 30.95
C SER A 716 -20.74 2.86 31.83
N LEU A 717 -20.74 3.30 33.08
CA LEU A 717 -19.95 2.82 34.22
C LEU A 717 -20.92 2.67 35.39
N SER A 718 -20.97 1.49 36.01
CA SER A 718 -21.94 1.20 37.08
C SER A 718 -21.35 0.29 38.14
N TYR A 719 -21.75 0.46 39.39
CA TYR A 719 -21.43 -0.51 40.45
C TYR A 719 -22.59 -1.49 40.63
N PHE A 720 -22.27 -2.71 41.08
CA PHE A 720 -23.28 -3.71 41.40
C PHE A 720 -23.81 -3.50 42.82
N ASN A 721 -25.12 -3.39 42.99
CA ASN A 721 -25.76 -3.26 44.29
C ASN A 721 -26.40 -4.59 44.72
N THR A 722 -25.73 -5.28 45.64
CA THR A 722 -26.16 -6.56 46.21
C THR A 722 -27.48 -6.47 46.99
N LEU A 723 -27.81 -5.30 47.55
CA LEU A 723 -28.98 -5.15 48.43
C LEU A 723 -30.32 -5.20 47.69
N ASN A 724 -30.31 -4.93 46.38
CA ASN A 724 -31.50 -4.89 45.53
C ASN A 724 -31.29 -5.61 44.18
N ASN A 725 -30.12 -6.22 43.96
CA ASN A 725 -29.75 -6.93 42.72
C ASN A 725 -29.85 -6.05 41.46
N THR A 726 -29.30 -4.82 41.53
CA THR A 726 -29.31 -3.87 40.39
C THR A 726 -27.93 -3.34 40.05
N TRP A 727 -27.74 -2.98 38.78
CA TRP A 727 -26.63 -2.14 38.33
C TRP A 727 -27.01 -0.68 38.54
N ASN A 728 -26.18 0.04 39.27
CA ASN A 728 -26.40 1.45 39.56
C ASN A 728 -25.41 2.29 38.75
N PRO A 729 -25.84 2.95 37.67
CA PRO A 729 -24.95 3.78 36.86
C PRO A 729 -24.51 5.03 37.62
N PHE A 730 -23.31 5.49 37.30
CA PHE A 730 -22.87 6.83 37.70
C PHE A 730 -23.50 7.88 36.79
N MET A 731 -23.59 9.10 37.31
CA MET A 731 -23.99 10.28 36.54
C MET A 731 -22.74 10.95 35.94
N ASN A 732 -22.91 11.64 34.82
CA ASN A 732 -21.82 12.31 34.09
C ASN A 732 -21.13 13.42 34.91
N ASP A 733 -21.85 14.02 35.87
CA ASP A 733 -21.35 15.02 36.82
C ASP A 733 -20.80 14.42 38.13
N SER A 734 -20.73 13.09 38.23
CA SER A 734 -20.23 12.41 39.42
C SER A 734 -18.72 12.62 39.58
N ASP A 735 -18.32 13.22 40.69
CA ASP A 735 -16.91 13.35 41.09
C ASP A 735 -16.55 12.45 42.28
N LYS A 736 -17.26 11.33 42.42
CA LYS A 736 -16.95 10.32 43.43
C LYS A 736 -15.70 9.54 43.06
N ASP A 737 -14.94 9.12 44.06
CA ASP A 737 -13.84 8.19 43.88
C ASP A 737 -14.34 6.80 43.43
N LEU A 738 -13.62 6.21 42.48
CA LEU A 738 -13.63 4.78 42.27
C LEU A 738 -12.82 4.15 43.40
N GLU A 739 -13.45 3.25 44.16
CA GLU A 739 -12.82 2.62 45.31
C GLU A 739 -11.97 1.41 44.86
N PRO A 740 -10.67 1.36 45.22
CA PRO A 740 -9.85 0.18 44.97
C PRO A 740 -10.49 -1.08 45.53
N GLY A 741 -10.59 -2.12 44.71
CA GLY A 741 -11.11 -3.42 45.12
C GLY A 741 -12.63 -3.59 44.97
N LYS A 742 -13.38 -2.52 44.74
CA LYS A 742 -14.75 -2.62 44.21
C LYS A 742 -14.71 -2.85 42.71
N GLY A 743 -15.62 -3.68 42.19
CA GLY A 743 -15.77 -3.85 40.76
C GLY A 743 -16.93 -3.06 40.17
N TYR A 744 -16.82 -2.77 38.88
CA TYR A 744 -17.70 -1.91 38.11
C TYR A 744 -17.95 -2.53 36.73
N SER A 745 -19.17 -2.45 36.23
CA SER A 745 -19.45 -2.73 34.81
C SER A 745 -19.13 -1.50 33.97
N ILE A 746 -18.52 -1.71 32.81
CA ILE A 746 -18.16 -0.64 31.87
C ILE A 746 -18.49 -1.02 30.43
N LYS A 747 -18.89 -0.03 29.63
CA LYS A 747 -18.96 -0.12 28.17
C LYS A 747 -18.42 1.15 27.52
N LEU A 748 -17.51 0.97 26.57
CA LEU A 748 -16.91 2.03 25.78
C LEU A 748 -17.67 2.27 24.47
N THR A 749 -17.58 3.48 23.95
CA THR A 749 -18.14 3.88 22.64
C THR A 749 -17.34 3.24 21.50
N THR A 750 -16.01 3.28 21.58
CA THR A 750 -15.08 2.70 20.63
C THR A 750 -13.83 2.17 21.35
N GLY A 751 -13.15 1.21 20.74
CA GLY A 751 -11.93 0.64 21.30
C GLY A 751 -12.18 -0.33 22.46
N ARG A 752 -11.07 -0.80 23.03
CA ARG A 752 -11.04 -1.82 24.09
C ARG A 752 -9.99 -1.51 25.15
N ILE A 753 -9.54 -0.26 25.26
CA ILE A 753 -8.53 0.14 26.25
C ILE A 753 -9.22 1.10 27.22
N VAL A 754 -9.03 0.83 28.49
CA VAL A 754 -9.43 1.70 29.60
C VAL A 754 -8.16 2.20 30.27
N THR A 755 -8.03 3.50 30.47
CA THR A 755 -6.90 4.12 31.17
C THR A 755 -7.33 4.52 32.57
N PHE A 756 -6.58 4.08 33.57
CA PHE A 756 -6.68 4.52 34.94
C PHE A 756 -5.54 5.48 35.25
N ASN A 757 -5.82 6.53 36.01
CA ASN A 757 -4.91 7.54 36.49
C ASN A 757 -5.14 7.78 37.99
N GLY A 758 -4.08 7.65 38.79
CA GLY A 758 -4.15 7.89 40.23
C GLY A 758 -2.92 7.37 40.96
N ASN A 759 -2.96 7.32 42.28
CA ASN A 759 -1.84 6.85 43.08
C ASN A 759 -1.87 5.32 43.26
N ILE A 760 -0.70 4.70 43.37
CA ILE A 760 -0.59 3.26 43.64
C ILE A 760 -1.08 2.93 45.07
N LYS A 761 -1.81 1.82 45.21
CA LYS A 761 -2.17 1.25 46.50
C LYS A 761 -1.00 0.40 47.05
N THR A 762 -0.47 0.75 48.23
CA THR A 762 0.65 0.02 48.89
C THR A 762 0.26 -0.70 50.17
N GLU A 763 -1.00 -0.59 50.60
CA GLU A 763 -1.53 -1.14 51.85
C GLU A 763 -2.56 -2.23 51.60
N ASP A 764 -2.80 -3.07 52.59
CA ASP A 764 -3.86 -4.08 52.57
C ASP A 764 -5.24 -3.44 52.31
N THR A 765 -6.10 -4.15 51.58
CA THR A 765 -7.44 -3.66 51.18
C THR A 765 -8.53 -4.55 51.77
N TYR A 766 -9.55 -3.91 52.34
CA TYR A 766 -10.67 -4.57 53.03
C TYR A 766 -11.98 -4.10 52.40
N ILE A 767 -12.71 -5.02 51.77
CA ILE A 767 -13.97 -4.73 51.07
C ILE A 767 -15.15 -5.37 51.82
N PRO A 768 -16.09 -4.59 52.36
CA PRO A 768 -17.24 -5.14 53.08
C PRO A 768 -18.16 -5.91 52.12
N LEU A 769 -18.42 -7.17 52.42
CA LEU A 769 -19.38 -7.98 51.68
C LEU A 769 -20.80 -7.75 52.18
N ASN A 770 -21.72 -7.59 51.24
CA ASN A 770 -23.14 -7.45 51.51
C ASN A 770 -23.87 -8.78 51.35
N GLN A 771 -24.96 -8.92 52.10
CA GLN A 771 -25.94 -9.99 51.97
C GLN A 771 -27.33 -9.40 51.97
N SER A 772 -28.22 -10.00 51.19
CA SER A 772 -29.61 -9.59 51.07
C SER A 772 -30.53 -10.76 50.78
N ASN A 773 -31.83 -10.50 50.80
CA ASN A 773 -32.84 -11.49 50.39
C ASN A 773 -32.93 -11.64 48.86
N TYR A 774 -32.26 -10.78 48.09
CA TYR A 774 -32.27 -10.83 46.62
C TYR A 774 -31.08 -11.60 46.08
N THR A 775 -29.88 -11.28 46.56
CA THR A 775 -28.63 -11.94 46.15
C THR A 775 -27.56 -11.71 47.21
N ASN A 776 -26.65 -12.68 47.32
CA ASN A 776 -25.42 -12.57 48.12
C ASN A 776 -24.18 -12.35 47.25
N MET A 777 -24.37 -12.12 45.95
CA MET A 777 -23.28 -11.83 45.01
C MET A 777 -22.74 -10.42 45.25
N ASN A 778 -21.42 -10.30 45.27
CA ASN A 778 -20.70 -9.03 45.39
C ASN A 778 -19.66 -8.96 44.28
N LEU A 779 -19.65 -7.85 43.51
CA LEU A 779 -18.63 -7.61 42.50
C LEU A 779 -17.44 -6.89 43.13
N ILE A 780 -16.31 -7.56 43.17
CA ILE A 780 -15.04 -7.04 43.71
C ILE A 780 -13.93 -7.23 42.67
N GLY A 781 -12.74 -6.73 42.91
CA GLY A 781 -11.63 -6.94 41.98
C GLY A 781 -10.27 -6.66 42.57
N ASN A 782 -9.24 -6.82 41.74
CA ASN A 782 -7.87 -6.62 42.15
C ASN A 782 -7.57 -5.13 42.38
N PRO A 783 -7.26 -4.69 43.62
CA PRO A 783 -7.01 -3.28 43.95
C PRO A 783 -5.56 -2.83 43.69
N TYR A 784 -4.72 -3.67 43.08
CA TYR A 784 -3.28 -3.41 42.91
C TYR A 784 -2.84 -3.45 41.44
N LEU A 785 -1.73 -2.78 41.15
CA LEU A 785 -1.02 -2.85 39.86
C LEU A 785 -0.18 -4.13 39.67
N SER A 786 -0.39 -5.14 40.52
CA SER A 786 0.26 -6.45 40.43
C SER A 786 -0.75 -7.58 40.39
N TYR A 787 -0.30 -8.78 40.02
CA TYR A 787 -1.16 -9.96 39.97
C TYR A 787 -1.43 -10.52 41.38
N ILE A 788 -2.56 -11.21 41.55
CA ILE A 788 -2.92 -11.93 42.78
C ILE A 788 -3.21 -13.39 42.44
N ASP A 789 -2.76 -14.33 43.27
CA ASP A 789 -3.10 -15.74 43.12
C ASP A 789 -4.51 -16.04 43.63
N SER A 790 -5.38 -16.60 42.78
CA SER A 790 -6.77 -16.87 43.16
C SER A 790 -6.91 -17.94 44.23
N GLU A 791 -6.03 -18.95 44.30
CA GLU A 791 -6.10 -19.98 45.35
C GLU A 791 -5.74 -19.40 46.71
N GLU A 792 -4.65 -18.62 46.79
CA GLU A 792 -4.26 -17.93 48.03
C GLU A 792 -5.38 -16.99 48.50
N LEU A 793 -5.95 -16.22 47.57
CA LEU A 793 -7.05 -15.30 47.84
C LEU A 793 -8.30 -16.01 48.38
N LEU A 794 -8.67 -17.14 47.76
CA LEU A 794 -9.81 -17.96 48.18
C LEU A 794 -9.58 -18.62 49.54
N ASN A 795 -8.37 -19.14 49.79
CA ASN A 795 -8.02 -19.75 51.07
C ASN A 795 -8.05 -18.74 52.21
N LYS A 796 -7.65 -17.50 51.93
CA LYS A 796 -7.68 -16.42 52.92
C LYS A 796 -9.10 -16.02 53.33
N ASN A 797 -10.02 -16.02 52.37
CA ASN A 797 -11.40 -15.56 52.53
C ASN A 797 -12.39 -16.72 52.71
N SER A 798 -11.94 -17.93 53.04
CA SER A 798 -12.79 -19.14 53.04
C SER A 798 -14.01 -19.05 53.95
N ASN A 799 -13.89 -18.39 55.11
CA ASN A 799 -14.93 -18.36 56.14
C ASN A 799 -16.06 -17.36 55.83
N ILE A 800 -15.81 -16.40 54.95
CA ILE A 800 -16.77 -15.33 54.60
C ILE A 800 -17.55 -15.63 53.31
N LEU A 801 -17.17 -16.68 52.59
CA LEU A 801 -17.76 -17.07 51.31
C LEU A 801 -18.67 -18.29 51.47
N THR A 802 -19.80 -18.30 50.74
CA THR A 802 -20.72 -19.45 50.70
C THR A 802 -20.04 -20.63 50.00
N GLU A 803 -19.33 -20.32 48.93
CA GLU A 803 -18.41 -21.23 48.27
C GLU A 803 -17.12 -20.51 47.89
N GLN A 804 -16.00 -21.23 47.97
CA GLN A 804 -14.68 -20.73 47.59
C GLN A 804 -14.53 -20.76 46.06
N THR A 805 -15.37 -19.97 45.39
CA THR A 805 -15.42 -19.78 43.94
C THR A 805 -15.33 -18.29 43.60
N LEU A 806 -14.52 -17.96 42.60
CA LEU A 806 -14.56 -16.67 41.92
C LEU A 806 -15.25 -16.83 40.57
N TRP A 807 -16.15 -15.92 40.21
CA TRP A 807 -16.75 -15.91 38.89
C TRP A 807 -16.21 -14.73 38.08
N ILE A 808 -15.43 -15.04 37.04
CA ILE A 808 -14.67 -14.05 36.26
C ILE A 808 -15.24 -13.95 34.85
N TRP A 809 -15.44 -12.73 34.38
CA TRP A 809 -15.94 -12.48 33.03
C TRP A 809 -14.85 -12.73 31.98
N ASN A 810 -15.03 -13.74 31.13
CA ASN A 810 -14.09 -14.04 30.05
C ASN A 810 -14.42 -13.36 28.71
N GLY A 811 -15.47 -12.53 28.68
CA GLY A 811 -15.98 -11.90 27.47
C GLY A 811 -17.22 -12.57 26.89
N GLN A 812 -17.53 -13.82 27.24
CA GLN A 812 -18.77 -14.49 26.80
C GLN A 812 -19.68 -14.84 27.96
N TYR A 813 -19.10 -15.37 29.04
CA TYR A 813 -19.80 -15.78 30.24
C TYR A 813 -18.90 -15.58 31.47
N PHE A 814 -19.48 -15.77 32.65
CA PHE A 814 -18.73 -15.83 33.91
C PHE A 814 -18.17 -17.23 34.13
N GLU A 815 -16.86 -17.37 33.98
CA GLU A 815 -16.13 -18.61 34.22
C GLU A 815 -15.86 -18.78 35.72
N ALA A 816 -16.13 -19.97 36.24
CA ALA A 816 -15.82 -20.30 37.62
C ALA A 816 -14.32 -20.63 37.80
N VAL A 817 -13.74 -20.11 38.88
CA VAL A 817 -12.36 -20.35 39.30
C VAL A 817 -12.36 -20.76 40.76
N ASN A 818 -11.74 -21.90 41.07
CA ASN A 818 -11.57 -22.40 42.42
C ASN A 818 -10.14 -22.93 42.63
N LYS A 819 -9.91 -23.76 43.66
CA LYS A 819 -8.57 -24.25 44.01
C LYS A 819 -8.00 -25.24 42.98
N LEU A 820 -8.83 -25.90 42.17
CA LEU A 820 -8.38 -26.86 41.15
C LEU A 820 -7.92 -26.18 39.86
N ASN A 821 -8.44 -24.99 39.57
CA ASN A 821 -8.09 -24.22 38.38
C ASN A 821 -7.66 -22.78 38.70
N PRO A 822 -6.63 -22.61 39.54
CA PRO A 822 -6.18 -21.30 39.97
C PRO A 822 -5.77 -20.44 38.77
N ILE A 823 -5.92 -19.13 38.90
CA ILE A 823 -5.38 -18.17 37.95
C ILE A 823 -4.63 -17.06 38.68
N LYS A 824 -3.82 -16.32 37.93
CA LYS A 824 -3.29 -15.03 38.34
C LYS A 824 -4.29 -13.94 37.92
N ILE A 825 -4.95 -13.33 38.89
CA ILE A 825 -5.91 -12.24 38.68
C ILE A 825 -5.11 -10.98 38.32
N ALA A 826 -5.28 -10.46 37.11
CA ALA A 826 -4.48 -9.33 36.64
C ALA A 826 -4.91 -8.01 37.31
N PRO A 827 -4.08 -6.96 37.26
CA PRO A 827 -4.50 -5.63 37.67
C PRO A 827 -5.77 -5.21 36.93
N SER A 828 -6.69 -4.59 37.68
CA SER A 828 -8.02 -4.17 37.24
C SER A 828 -9.01 -5.30 36.86
N ASP A 829 -8.66 -6.58 36.97
CA ASP A 829 -9.66 -7.65 36.80
C ASP A 829 -10.62 -7.69 37.99
N SER A 830 -11.90 -7.84 37.68
CA SER A 830 -12.98 -7.99 38.66
C SER A 830 -13.67 -9.34 38.55
N PHE A 831 -14.24 -9.79 39.66
CA PHE A 831 -14.91 -11.07 39.80
C PHE A 831 -16.03 -10.98 40.83
N PHE A 832 -17.03 -11.83 40.64
CA PHE A 832 -18.06 -12.01 41.66
C PHE A 832 -17.59 -13.01 42.71
N VAL A 833 -18.03 -12.76 43.95
CA VAL A 833 -17.99 -13.70 45.07
C VAL A 833 -19.35 -13.75 45.75
N GLU A 834 -19.69 -14.86 46.39
CA GLU A 834 -20.94 -15.00 47.12
C GLU A 834 -20.70 -15.00 48.63
N ALA A 835 -21.28 -14.04 49.34
CA ALA A 835 -21.08 -13.84 50.76
C ALA A 835 -21.89 -14.84 51.61
N ASN A 836 -21.20 -15.53 52.53
CA ASN A 836 -21.80 -16.34 53.59
C ASN A 836 -22.14 -15.51 54.85
N VAL A 837 -21.34 -14.49 55.12
CA VAL A 837 -21.56 -13.53 56.22
C VAL A 837 -21.23 -12.11 55.78
N LYS A 838 -21.82 -11.12 56.47
CA LYS A 838 -21.45 -9.70 56.32
C LYS A 838 -20.14 -9.43 57.06
N ASP A 839 -19.03 -9.56 56.37
CA ASP A 839 -17.68 -9.28 56.86
C ASP A 839 -16.80 -8.76 55.70
N ASN A 840 -15.56 -8.37 55.98
CA ASN A 840 -14.65 -7.83 54.98
C ASN A 840 -13.93 -8.95 54.20
N PHE A 841 -14.00 -8.87 52.88
CA PHE A 841 -13.11 -9.57 51.97
C PHE A 841 -11.74 -8.87 51.95
N VAL A 842 -10.68 -9.64 52.19
CA VAL A 842 -9.34 -9.11 52.45
C VAL A 842 -8.39 -9.43 51.30
N PHE A 843 -7.69 -8.39 50.84
CA PHE A 843 -6.54 -8.49 49.97
C PHE A 843 -5.28 -8.05 50.74
N HIS A 844 -4.25 -8.90 50.78
CA HIS A 844 -2.99 -8.56 51.42
C HIS A 844 -1.89 -8.25 50.41
N THR A 845 -1.09 -7.24 50.72
CA THR A 845 0.08 -6.80 49.94
C THR A 845 1.21 -7.83 49.88
N LYS A 846 1.32 -8.70 50.89
CA LYS A 846 2.27 -9.83 50.88
C LYS A 846 1.91 -10.95 49.90
N ASP A 847 0.65 -11.00 49.45
CA ASP A 847 0.13 -12.02 48.53
C ASP A 847 0.21 -11.52 47.07
N LEU A 848 0.84 -10.36 46.83
CA LEU A 848 1.10 -9.85 45.50
C LEU A 848 2.12 -10.73 44.78
N ARG A 849 1.86 -10.97 43.51
CA ARG A 849 2.66 -11.84 42.64
C ARG A 849 3.01 -11.10 41.37
N GLN A 850 4.14 -11.49 40.79
CA GLN A 850 4.46 -11.07 39.43
C GLN A 850 3.71 -11.93 38.41
N ARG A 851 3.49 -11.38 37.21
CA ARG A 851 2.77 -12.07 36.13
C ARG A 851 3.33 -13.47 35.83
N ASN A 852 4.66 -13.60 35.76
CA ASN A 852 5.34 -14.82 35.38
C ASN A 852 5.87 -15.61 36.58
N GLU A 853 5.41 -15.30 37.79
CA GLU A 853 5.85 -16.01 38.97
C GLU A 853 5.29 -17.44 38.93
N ILE A 854 6.20 -18.40 38.79
CA ILE A 854 5.88 -19.83 38.79
C ILE A 854 5.38 -20.18 40.20
N THR A 855 4.10 -20.50 40.33
CA THR A 855 3.61 -21.21 41.51
C THR A 855 4.06 -22.66 41.43
N ASN A 856 4.37 -23.26 42.57
CA ASN A 856 4.88 -24.63 42.69
C ASN A 856 4.20 -25.59 41.70
N GLU A 857 5.00 -26.48 41.10
CA GLU A 857 4.48 -27.54 40.23
C GLU A 857 3.38 -28.29 40.96
N ARG A 858 2.15 -28.16 40.47
CA ARG A 858 1.01 -28.90 40.99
C ARG A 858 0.98 -30.28 40.35
N GLU A 859 0.51 -31.25 41.11
CA GLU A 859 0.16 -32.54 40.54
C GLU A 859 -0.84 -32.33 39.39
N GLN A 860 -0.51 -32.92 38.25
CA GLN A 860 -1.36 -32.88 37.07
C GLN A 860 -2.60 -33.76 37.33
N VAL A 861 -3.75 -33.12 37.51
CA VAL A 861 -5.03 -33.78 37.78
C VAL A 861 -5.69 -34.21 36.47
N PHE A 862 -6.28 -35.41 36.44
CA PHE A 862 -7.11 -35.85 35.32
C PHE A 862 -8.35 -34.94 35.24
N SER A 863 -8.52 -34.24 34.12
CA SER A 863 -9.63 -33.31 33.91
C SER A 863 -10.28 -33.45 32.55
N VAL A 864 -11.59 -33.24 32.51
CA VAL A 864 -12.40 -33.16 31.29
C VAL A 864 -13.12 -31.82 31.27
N GLU A 865 -12.77 -30.95 30.32
CA GLU A 865 -13.53 -29.74 30.03
C GLU A 865 -14.49 -30.03 28.89
N LEU A 866 -15.79 -30.02 29.17
CA LEU A 866 -16.85 -30.17 28.18
C LEU A 866 -17.32 -28.80 27.69
N SER A 867 -17.20 -28.54 26.40
CA SER A 867 -17.69 -27.30 25.77
C SER A 867 -18.96 -27.55 24.96
N LEU A 868 -19.94 -26.67 25.11
CA LEU A 868 -21.09 -26.51 24.21
C LEU A 868 -20.87 -25.27 23.35
N GLU A 869 -21.03 -25.42 22.03
CA GLU A 869 -20.77 -24.36 21.07
C GLU A 869 -21.89 -24.26 20.03
N ASN A 870 -22.22 -23.02 19.66
CA ASN A 870 -22.97 -22.66 18.46
C ASN A 870 -22.20 -21.60 17.66
N SER A 871 -22.79 -21.05 16.60
CA SER A 871 -22.13 -20.06 15.73
C SER A 871 -21.71 -18.75 16.41
N THR A 872 -22.18 -18.46 17.62
CA THR A 872 -22.03 -17.17 18.31
C THR A 872 -21.58 -17.28 19.77
N HIS A 873 -21.83 -18.41 20.42
CA HIS A 873 -21.60 -18.62 21.85
C HIS A 873 -20.87 -19.94 22.07
N LYS A 874 -19.93 -19.93 23.01
CA LYS A 874 -19.24 -21.11 23.53
C LYS A 874 -19.19 -21.03 25.04
N GLN A 875 -19.55 -22.11 25.72
CA GLN A 875 -19.42 -22.21 27.17
C GLN A 875 -18.89 -23.59 27.54
N SER A 876 -18.16 -23.68 28.64
CA SER A 876 -17.62 -24.92 29.17
C SER A 876 -18.08 -25.22 30.59
N THR A 877 -18.07 -26.50 30.96
CA THR A 877 -18.08 -27.01 32.33
C THR A 877 -16.87 -27.95 32.51
N LYS A 878 -16.29 -28.01 33.71
CA LYS A 878 -15.06 -28.77 33.98
C LYS A 878 -15.31 -29.86 35.01
N ILE A 879 -14.82 -31.06 34.72
CA ILE A 879 -14.82 -32.20 35.63
C ILE A 879 -13.37 -32.51 36.01
N TYR A 880 -13.09 -32.64 37.30
CA TYR A 880 -11.78 -33.05 37.83
C TYR A 880 -11.90 -34.34 38.62
N TYR A 881 -10.95 -35.25 38.43
CA TYR A 881 -10.84 -36.48 39.22
C TYR A 881 -9.64 -36.38 40.16
N THR A 882 -9.91 -36.16 41.44
CA THR A 882 -8.87 -35.93 42.45
C THR A 882 -9.13 -36.74 43.72
N SER A 883 -8.12 -36.86 44.58
CA SER A 883 -8.28 -37.43 45.92
C SER A 883 -9.00 -36.44 46.84
N ASN A 884 -9.57 -36.95 47.94
CA ASN A 884 -10.25 -36.18 49.00
C ASN A 884 -11.52 -35.42 48.58
N THR A 885 -12.14 -35.79 47.47
CA THR A 885 -13.46 -35.31 47.04
C THR A 885 -14.50 -36.41 47.16
N SER A 886 -15.78 -36.04 47.04
CA SER A 886 -16.94 -36.88 47.26
C SER A 886 -17.92 -36.79 46.08
N LYS A 887 -19.06 -37.49 46.20
CA LYS A 887 -20.18 -37.33 45.24
C LYS A 887 -21.09 -36.15 45.62
N SER A 888 -20.90 -35.61 46.82
CA SER A 888 -21.60 -34.45 47.37
C SER A 888 -20.80 -33.18 47.10
N PHE A 889 -21.39 -32.01 47.34
CA PHE A 889 -20.74 -30.72 47.10
C PHE A 889 -19.54 -30.48 48.03
N ASP A 890 -18.34 -30.37 47.46
CA ASP A 890 -17.07 -30.13 48.12
C ASP A 890 -16.64 -28.66 47.96
N ASN A 891 -16.88 -27.84 48.98
CA ASN A 891 -16.57 -26.41 48.94
C ASN A 891 -15.07 -26.13 48.64
N GLY A 892 -14.81 -25.38 47.58
CA GLY A 892 -13.48 -25.02 47.08
C GLY A 892 -12.91 -25.95 46.02
N TYR A 893 -13.59 -27.06 45.74
CA TYR A 893 -13.30 -27.98 44.65
C TYR A 893 -14.43 -28.02 43.63
N ASP A 894 -15.67 -27.95 44.10
CA ASP A 894 -16.86 -27.72 43.28
C ASP A 894 -17.18 -26.23 43.17
N SER A 895 -17.81 -25.85 42.06
CA SER A 895 -18.32 -24.50 41.83
C SER A 895 -19.64 -24.53 41.10
N LYS A 896 -20.65 -23.83 41.63
CA LYS A 896 -21.94 -23.71 40.93
C LYS A 896 -21.81 -22.83 39.68
N ILE A 897 -22.74 -22.99 38.75
CA ILE A 897 -22.90 -22.03 37.64
C ILE A 897 -23.25 -20.64 38.19
N PHE A 898 -22.71 -19.59 37.56
CA PHE A 898 -22.87 -18.21 38.04
C PHE A 898 -24.34 -17.75 38.08
N ASP A 899 -25.03 -17.94 36.96
CA ASP A 899 -26.42 -17.55 36.74
C ASP A 899 -27.12 -18.79 36.22
N GLU A 900 -28.25 -19.22 36.81
CA GLU A 900 -28.99 -20.38 36.30
C GLU A 900 -29.91 -20.02 35.12
N ASP A 901 -30.17 -18.73 34.89
CA ASP A 901 -31.16 -18.23 33.95
C ASP A 901 -30.60 -17.80 32.59
N SER A 902 -29.28 -17.91 32.37
CA SER A 902 -28.69 -17.60 31.07
C SER A 902 -29.25 -18.48 29.94
N ASP A 903 -29.42 -17.84 28.79
CA ASP A 903 -30.06 -18.42 27.61
C ASP A 903 -29.20 -19.46 26.87
N PHE A 904 -27.91 -19.55 27.18
CA PHE A 904 -26.97 -20.50 26.60
C PHE A 904 -26.02 -21.00 27.70
N GLN A 905 -26.06 -22.30 28.01
CA GLN A 905 -25.31 -22.90 29.11
C GLN A 905 -25.01 -24.38 28.91
N ILE A 906 -23.93 -24.85 29.52
CA ILE A 906 -23.64 -26.25 29.79
C ILE A 906 -23.21 -26.39 31.25
N PHE A 907 -23.62 -27.47 31.90
CA PHE A 907 -23.31 -27.77 33.30
C PHE A 907 -23.33 -29.28 33.54
N THR A 908 -22.82 -29.71 34.69
CA THR A 908 -23.02 -31.07 35.19
C THR A 908 -23.94 -31.03 36.42
N ASP A 909 -24.71 -32.09 36.62
CA ASP A 909 -25.48 -32.24 37.87
C ASP A 909 -24.64 -32.96 38.93
N GLN A 910 -24.69 -32.46 40.16
CA GLN A 910 -24.10 -33.12 41.32
C GLN A 910 -24.63 -34.56 41.46
N LEU A 911 -23.75 -35.53 41.73
CA LEU A 911 -24.11 -36.96 41.76
C LEU A 911 -24.94 -37.35 42.99
N ASP A 912 -24.75 -36.66 44.12
CA ASP A 912 -25.62 -36.81 45.30
C ASP A 912 -26.98 -36.14 45.07
N THR A 913 -28.00 -36.97 44.89
CA THR A 913 -29.36 -36.55 44.53
C THR A 913 -30.15 -35.92 45.68
N ASN A 914 -29.62 -35.89 46.90
CA ASN A 914 -30.35 -35.32 48.04
C ASN A 914 -30.50 -33.79 47.95
N ASN A 915 -29.53 -33.12 47.33
CA ASN A 915 -29.56 -31.67 47.12
C ASN A 915 -28.84 -31.35 45.79
N PRO A 916 -29.47 -31.64 44.64
CA PRO A 916 -28.81 -31.56 43.34
C PRO A 916 -28.49 -30.10 43.00
N ARG A 917 -27.23 -29.86 42.64
CA ARG A 917 -26.72 -28.55 42.18
C ARG A 917 -26.25 -28.65 40.73
N LYS A 918 -26.37 -27.54 40.01
CA LYS A 918 -25.79 -27.38 38.67
C LYS A 918 -24.38 -26.81 38.78
N LEU A 919 -23.39 -27.53 38.28
CA LEU A 919 -22.00 -27.25 38.51
C LEU A 919 -21.29 -26.78 37.23
N ALA A 920 -20.55 -25.67 37.36
CA ALA A 920 -19.57 -25.20 36.38
C ALA A 920 -18.23 -25.92 36.53
N ILE A 921 -17.90 -26.32 37.77
CA ILE A 921 -16.79 -27.19 38.10
C ILE A 921 -17.30 -28.28 39.02
N GLN A 922 -17.06 -29.53 38.65
CA GLN A 922 -17.37 -30.69 39.47
C GLN A 922 -16.10 -31.49 39.74
N ALA A 923 -15.75 -31.62 41.01
CA ALA A 923 -14.67 -32.48 41.46
C ALA A 923 -15.25 -33.82 41.93
N LEU A 924 -14.60 -34.91 41.52
CA LEU A 924 -15.05 -36.27 41.80
C LEU A 924 -13.89 -37.13 42.30
N PRO A 925 -14.18 -38.22 43.04
CA PRO A 925 -13.15 -39.15 43.48
C PRO A 925 -12.38 -39.72 42.29
N ASN A 926 -11.06 -39.84 42.43
CA ASN A 926 -10.18 -40.48 41.44
C ASN A 926 -10.15 -42.02 41.51
N SER A 927 -11.08 -42.63 42.24
CA SER A 927 -11.26 -44.08 42.36
C SER A 927 -12.63 -44.48 41.82
N ASP A 928 -12.73 -45.69 41.26
CA ASP A 928 -14.00 -46.23 40.73
C ASP A 928 -14.61 -45.34 39.63
N ILE A 929 -13.73 -44.70 38.84
CA ILE A 929 -14.08 -43.69 37.83
C ILE A 929 -15.04 -44.29 36.79
N GLU A 930 -14.90 -45.57 36.46
CA GLU A 930 -15.77 -46.29 35.52
C GLU A 930 -17.24 -46.38 35.93
N ASN A 931 -17.54 -46.26 37.22
CA ASN A 931 -18.89 -46.33 37.75
C ASN A 931 -19.49 -44.94 38.02
N LEU A 932 -18.75 -43.86 37.72
CA LEU A 932 -19.22 -42.49 37.81
C LEU A 932 -19.92 -42.08 36.51
N ILE A 933 -21.26 -42.16 36.51
CA ILE A 933 -22.11 -41.67 35.41
C ILE A 933 -22.48 -40.22 35.71
N ILE A 934 -21.95 -39.28 34.93
CA ILE A 934 -22.10 -37.84 35.19
C ILE A 934 -23.19 -37.27 34.28
N PRO A 935 -24.34 -36.80 34.82
CA PRO A 935 -25.35 -36.15 34.01
C PRO A 935 -24.82 -34.80 33.48
N VAL A 936 -24.98 -34.58 32.18
CA VAL A 936 -24.60 -33.34 31.51
C VAL A 936 -25.87 -32.60 31.08
N GLY A 937 -26.08 -31.43 31.66
CA GLY A 937 -27.20 -30.56 31.34
C GLY A 937 -26.79 -29.43 30.39
N PHE A 938 -27.73 -28.96 29.58
CA PHE A 938 -27.56 -27.75 28.79
C PHE A 938 -28.84 -26.93 28.71
N ARG A 939 -28.67 -25.62 28.49
CA ARG A 939 -29.73 -24.65 28.25
C ARG A 939 -29.44 -23.91 26.96
N THR A 940 -30.44 -23.79 26.08
CA THR A 940 -30.31 -23.01 24.85
C THR A 940 -31.65 -22.48 24.35
N LYS A 941 -31.71 -21.21 23.98
CA LYS A 941 -32.80 -20.65 23.14
C LYS A 941 -32.53 -20.80 21.65
N ALA A 942 -31.32 -21.21 21.25
CA ALA A 942 -30.91 -21.23 19.85
C ALA A 942 -31.58 -22.37 19.07
N ARG A 943 -32.13 -22.02 17.90
CA ARG A 943 -32.56 -22.98 16.87
C ARG A 943 -31.38 -23.16 15.90
N GLY A 944 -30.78 -24.35 15.88
CA GLY A 944 -29.62 -24.65 15.04
C GLY A 944 -28.76 -25.75 15.62
N ASP A 945 -27.71 -26.14 14.90
CA ASP A 945 -26.81 -27.20 15.34
C ASP A 945 -25.97 -26.74 16.53
N LEU A 946 -25.90 -27.60 17.55
CA LEU A 946 -25.06 -27.46 18.72
C LEU A 946 -23.99 -28.52 18.68
N THR A 947 -22.79 -28.14 19.11
CA THR A 947 -21.64 -29.04 19.17
C THR A 947 -21.19 -29.21 20.61
N ILE A 948 -21.14 -30.46 21.08
CA ILE A 948 -20.45 -30.84 22.33
C ILE A 948 -19.07 -31.37 21.96
N SER A 949 -18.04 -30.82 22.60
CA SER A 949 -16.65 -31.25 22.47
C SER A 949 -16.00 -31.38 23.85
N ALA A 950 -14.91 -32.13 23.94
CA ALA A 950 -14.16 -32.29 25.18
C ALA A 950 -12.68 -31.92 24.96
N ASN A 951 -12.12 -31.15 25.88
CA ASN A 951 -10.68 -31.03 26.07
C ASN A 951 -10.29 -31.87 27.29
N ILE A 952 -9.40 -32.84 27.10
CA ILE A 952 -9.10 -33.86 28.11
C ILE A 952 -7.61 -33.84 28.41
N LEU A 953 -7.27 -33.68 29.68
CA LEU A 953 -5.88 -33.57 30.15
C LEU A 953 -5.60 -34.64 31.19
N ASN A 954 -4.38 -35.22 31.14
CA ASN A 954 -3.88 -36.19 32.11
C ASN A 954 -4.78 -37.43 32.29
N ILE A 955 -5.42 -37.88 31.21
CA ILE A 955 -6.22 -39.11 31.23
C ILE A 955 -5.33 -40.34 31.49
N PRO A 956 -5.69 -41.24 32.42
CA PRO A 956 -4.96 -42.48 32.58
C PRO A 956 -5.11 -43.39 31.35
N ASP A 957 -4.05 -44.10 30.99
CA ASP A 957 -3.96 -44.85 29.72
C ASP A 957 -5.07 -45.88 29.51
N ASN A 958 -5.66 -46.38 30.59
CA ASN A 958 -6.71 -47.39 30.55
C ASN A 958 -8.11 -46.81 30.38
N TYR A 959 -8.32 -45.49 30.31
CA TYR A 959 -9.66 -44.90 30.16
C TYR A 959 -9.91 -44.23 28.80
N GLU A 960 -11.17 -44.23 28.40
CA GLU A 960 -11.73 -43.46 27.29
C GLU A 960 -12.98 -42.69 27.73
N VAL A 961 -13.19 -41.49 27.18
CA VAL A 961 -14.31 -40.59 27.52
C VAL A 961 -15.42 -40.69 26.48
N TYR A 962 -16.61 -41.10 26.94
CA TYR A 962 -17.79 -41.25 26.10
C TYR A 962 -18.93 -40.33 26.52
N LEU A 963 -19.61 -39.73 25.54
CA LEU A 963 -20.91 -39.08 25.71
C LEU A 963 -22.01 -40.04 25.29
N GLU A 964 -22.90 -40.39 26.22
CA GLU A 964 -24.16 -41.06 25.94
C GLU A 964 -25.23 -40.01 25.61
N ASP A 965 -25.94 -40.19 24.50
CA ASP A 965 -27.19 -39.51 24.20
C ASP A 965 -28.36 -40.50 24.35
N LYS A 966 -29.18 -40.35 25.40
CA LYS A 966 -30.32 -41.22 25.66
C LYS A 966 -31.46 -41.07 24.67
N ASP A 967 -31.60 -39.92 24.00
CA ASP A 967 -32.66 -39.75 23.00
C ASP A 967 -32.38 -40.58 21.75
N THR A 968 -31.11 -40.75 21.39
CA THR A 968 -30.67 -41.52 20.22
C THR A 968 -30.07 -42.87 20.59
N ASN A 969 -29.89 -43.15 21.89
CA ASN A 969 -29.19 -44.32 22.44
C ASN A 969 -27.79 -44.50 21.82
N ASN A 970 -27.09 -43.38 21.61
CA ASN A 970 -25.79 -43.34 20.93
C ASN A 970 -24.66 -43.03 21.93
N PHE A 971 -23.53 -43.70 21.78
CA PHE A 971 -22.31 -43.45 22.55
C PHE A 971 -21.24 -42.89 21.63
N VAL A 972 -20.69 -41.72 21.97
CA VAL A 972 -19.70 -41.03 21.15
C VAL A 972 -18.42 -40.83 21.94
N ASN A 973 -17.31 -41.37 21.45
CA ASN A 973 -16.00 -41.13 22.03
C ASN A 973 -15.56 -39.69 21.71
N LEU A 974 -15.54 -38.83 22.74
CA LEU A 974 -15.24 -37.40 22.60
C LEU A 974 -13.76 -37.10 22.37
N GLN A 975 -12.85 -38.07 22.60
CA GLN A 975 -11.43 -37.93 22.25
C GLN A 975 -11.20 -38.03 20.74
N ARG A 976 -12.08 -38.74 20.03
CA ARG A 976 -11.95 -38.97 18.58
C ARG A 976 -12.65 -37.91 17.74
N ARG A 977 -13.84 -37.48 18.17
CA ARG A 977 -14.64 -36.49 17.44
C ARG A 977 -15.64 -35.75 18.33
N PRO A 978 -15.98 -34.50 18.00
CA PRO A 978 -17.08 -33.80 18.65
C PRO A 978 -18.44 -34.42 18.26
N TYR A 979 -19.44 -34.17 19.09
CA TYR A 979 -20.83 -34.60 18.87
C TYR A 979 -21.70 -33.41 18.47
N VAL A 980 -22.38 -33.54 17.32
CA VAL A 980 -23.28 -32.50 16.79
C VAL A 980 -24.72 -32.98 16.89
N PHE A 981 -25.61 -32.11 17.38
CA PHE A 981 -27.04 -32.37 17.46
C PHE A 981 -27.86 -31.09 17.30
N THR A 982 -29.12 -31.25 16.88
CA THR A 982 -30.08 -30.15 16.78
C THR A 982 -31.15 -30.31 17.89
N PRO A 983 -31.32 -29.35 18.80
CA PRO A 983 -32.37 -29.40 19.81
C PRO A 983 -33.76 -29.23 19.18
N LYS A 984 -34.74 -30.01 19.66
CA LYS A 984 -36.11 -30.00 19.08
C LYS A 984 -36.98 -28.82 19.54
N ASN A 985 -36.72 -28.21 20.70
CA ASN A 985 -37.46 -27.09 21.31
C ASN A 985 -36.49 -26.13 22.04
N ASN A 986 -36.97 -25.04 22.65
CA ASN A 986 -36.18 -24.31 23.66
C ASN A 986 -35.99 -25.25 24.86
N VAL A 987 -34.83 -25.88 24.98
CA VAL A 987 -34.63 -26.97 25.95
C VAL A 987 -33.75 -26.47 27.10
N VAL A 988 -34.27 -26.59 28.32
CA VAL A 988 -33.45 -26.97 29.47
C VAL A 988 -33.46 -28.50 29.46
N ASN A 989 -32.40 -29.13 28.98
CA ASN A 989 -32.36 -30.59 28.94
C ASN A 989 -31.58 -31.07 30.16
N GLN A 990 -32.28 -31.72 31.07
CA GLN A 990 -31.69 -32.50 32.16
C GLN A 990 -32.03 -33.96 31.90
N GLY A 991 -31.00 -34.79 31.68
CA GLY A 991 -31.16 -36.24 31.55
C GLY A 991 -31.15 -36.83 30.14
N ARG A 992 -30.78 -36.06 29.10
CA ARG A 992 -30.44 -36.63 27.77
C ARG A 992 -28.99 -37.09 27.70
N PHE A 993 -28.05 -36.25 28.15
CA PHE A 993 -26.63 -36.50 28.00
C PHE A 993 -26.00 -36.99 29.30
N PHE A 994 -25.15 -38.00 29.19
CA PHE A 994 -24.37 -38.52 30.31
C PHE A 994 -22.93 -38.75 29.86
N LEU A 995 -21.97 -38.37 30.70
CA LEU A 995 -20.56 -38.64 30.48
C LEU A 995 -20.19 -39.95 31.18
N HIS A 996 -19.49 -40.81 30.44
CA HIS A 996 -19.01 -42.13 30.89
C HIS A 996 -17.51 -42.23 30.72
N MET A 997 -16.84 -42.86 31.68
CA MET A 997 -15.41 -43.15 31.65
C MET A 997 -15.23 -44.66 31.50
N ASN A 998 -14.99 -45.16 30.29
CA ASN A 998 -14.90 -46.61 30.08
C ASN A 998 -13.45 -47.07 30.09
N GLN A 999 -13.19 -48.27 30.62
CA GLN A 999 -11.89 -48.89 30.44
C GLN A 999 -11.67 -49.28 28.97
N LYS A 1000 -10.48 -49.00 28.42
CA LYS A 1000 -10.07 -49.44 27.08
C LYS A 1000 -10.16 -50.96 27.01
N SER A 1001 -10.99 -51.47 26.10
CA SER A 1001 -11.05 -52.90 25.85
C SER A 1001 -9.75 -53.37 25.20
N THR A 1002 -9.08 -54.34 25.82
CA THR A 1002 -7.89 -54.95 25.23
C THR A 1002 -8.33 -55.79 24.01
N ASN A 1003 -7.90 -55.39 22.81
CA ASN A 1003 -8.10 -56.08 21.51
C ASN A 1003 -9.44 -55.90 20.77
N GLN A 1004 -9.84 -54.66 20.47
CA GLN A 1004 -10.54 -54.40 19.20
C GLN A 1004 -9.90 -53.19 18.50
N GLU A 1005 -9.31 -53.42 17.33
CA GLU A 1005 -9.14 -52.36 16.33
C GLU A 1005 -10.55 -51.85 15.98
N HIS A 1006 -11.04 -50.87 16.73
CA HIS A 1006 -12.23 -50.10 16.37
C HIS A 1006 -11.88 -49.18 15.21
N GLN A 1007 -11.86 -49.76 14.01
CA GLN A 1007 -12.07 -49.01 12.77
C GLN A 1007 -13.56 -48.65 12.69
N ASP A 1008 -13.81 -47.37 12.47
CA ASP A 1008 -15.13 -46.76 12.27
C ASP A 1008 -15.94 -47.52 11.20
N SER A 1009 -16.79 -48.46 11.62
CA SER A 1009 -17.80 -49.05 10.76
C SER A 1009 -19.15 -48.46 11.12
N VAL A 1010 -19.77 -47.77 10.16
CA VAL A 1010 -21.18 -47.39 10.19
C VAL A 1010 -22.01 -48.61 10.59
N ASP A 1011 -22.90 -48.36 11.55
CA ASP A 1011 -23.65 -49.28 12.38
C ASP A 1011 -24.55 -50.25 11.58
N LEU A 1012 -23.98 -51.35 11.07
CA LEU A 1012 -24.74 -52.52 10.60
C LEU A 1012 -25.33 -53.34 11.78
N GLN A 1013 -24.91 -53.08 13.03
CA GLN A 1013 -25.33 -53.87 14.20
C GLN A 1013 -26.79 -53.60 14.59
N ARG A 1014 -27.35 -52.45 14.21
CA ARG A 1014 -28.69 -52.03 14.61
C ARG A 1014 -29.83 -52.40 13.66
N THR A 1015 -29.55 -52.70 12.38
CA THR A 1015 -30.59 -53.06 11.40
C THR A 1015 -30.60 -54.56 11.13
N VAL A 1016 -29.45 -55.18 10.87
CA VAL A 1016 -29.35 -56.60 10.49
C VAL A 1016 -29.44 -57.51 11.70
N THR A 1017 -30.47 -58.35 11.77
CA THR A 1017 -30.60 -59.36 12.84
C THR A 1017 -30.26 -60.73 12.31
N ILE A 1018 -29.33 -61.43 12.98
CA ILE A 1018 -28.95 -62.81 12.65
C ILE A 1018 -29.31 -63.71 13.83
N PHE A 1019 -30.06 -64.78 13.59
CA PHE A 1019 -30.43 -65.74 14.63
C PHE A 1019 -30.62 -67.14 14.04
N LYS A 1020 -30.52 -68.16 14.89
CA LYS A 1020 -30.86 -69.54 14.54
C LYS A 1020 -32.38 -69.65 14.38
N SER A 1021 -32.85 -70.00 13.18
CA SER A 1021 -34.28 -70.22 12.90
C SER A 1021 -34.70 -71.68 12.93
N ASP A 1022 -33.75 -72.62 12.76
CA ASP A 1022 -33.96 -74.07 12.89
C ASP A 1022 -32.63 -74.77 13.23
N ILE A 1023 -32.66 -76.09 13.49
CA ILE A 1023 -31.47 -76.90 13.84
C ILE A 1023 -30.33 -76.76 12.83
N ASN A 1024 -30.66 -76.60 11.54
CA ASN A 1024 -29.70 -76.44 10.45
C ASN A 1024 -29.93 -75.14 9.65
N GLU A 1025 -30.57 -74.13 10.24
CA GLU A 1025 -30.94 -72.90 9.53
C GLU A 1025 -30.61 -71.63 10.33
N ILE A 1026 -29.95 -70.66 9.67
CA ILE A 1026 -29.77 -69.30 10.16
C ILE A 1026 -30.63 -68.36 9.33
N THR A 1027 -31.33 -67.45 9.99
CA THR A 1027 -32.05 -66.34 9.35
C THR A 1027 -31.30 -65.03 9.56
N ILE A 1028 -31.16 -64.26 8.48
CA ILE A 1028 -30.62 -62.89 8.43
C ILE A 1028 -31.74 -61.97 7.97
N ASN A 1029 -32.21 -61.07 8.82
CA ASN A 1029 -33.27 -60.11 8.47
C ASN A 1029 -32.74 -58.69 8.26
N ASN A 1030 -33.56 -57.86 7.61
CA ASN A 1030 -33.36 -56.42 7.38
C ASN A 1030 -32.04 -56.09 6.67
N LEU A 1031 -31.78 -56.79 5.56
CA LEU A 1031 -30.58 -56.58 4.78
C LEU A 1031 -30.85 -55.57 3.65
N ASP A 1032 -30.45 -54.32 3.86
CA ASP A 1032 -30.73 -53.20 2.92
C ASP A 1032 -29.84 -53.19 1.66
N LEU A 1033 -28.78 -53.99 1.61
CA LEU A 1033 -27.82 -54.08 0.51
C LEU A 1033 -27.38 -55.53 0.31
N ASP A 1034 -26.98 -55.88 -0.91
CA ASP A 1034 -26.35 -57.16 -1.19
C ASP A 1034 -25.13 -57.39 -0.26
N ALA A 1035 -25.01 -58.60 0.27
CA ALA A 1035 -24.01 -58.95 1.26
C ALA A 1035 -23.27 -60.24 0.92
N SER A 1036 -21.98 -60.27 1.23
CA SER A 1036 -21.22 -61.51 1.34
C SER A 1036 -21.35 -62.06 2.74
N VAL A 1037 -21.90 -63.28 2.87
CA VAL A 1037 -22.07 -63.98 4.14
C VAL A 1037 -21.10 -65.14 4.21
N LYS A 1038 -20.32 -65.16 5.28
CA LYS A 1038 -19.42 -66.26 5.62
C LYS A 1038 -19.75 -66.81 6.99
N VAL A 1039 -19.79 -68.12 7.14
CA VAL A 1039 -19.96 -68.79 8.43
C VAL A 1039 -18.71 -69.58 8.74
N TYR A 1040 -18.15 -69.36 9.93
CA TYR A 1040 -16.93 -70.01 10.40
C TYR A 1040 -17.19 -70.85 11.64
N THR A 1041 -16.44 -71.94 11.80
CA THR A 1041 -16.30 -72.62 13.10
C THR A 1041 -15.48 -71.74 14.06
N ILE A 1042 -15.50 -72.04 15.37
CA ILE A 1042 -14.61 -71.37 16.34
C ILE A 1042 -13.12 -71.52 16.03
N TYR A 1043 -12.74 -72.51 15.22
CA TYR A 1043 -11.36 -72.74 14.78
C TYR A 1043 -11.01 -71.96 13.51
N GLY A 1044 -11.93 -71.13 12.99
CA GLY A 1044 -11.71 -70.27 11.83
C GLY A 1044 -11.94 -70.94 10.46
N GLU A 1045 -12.39 -72.19 10.43
CA GLU A 1045 -12.73 -72.90 9.19
C GLU A 1045 -14.05 -72.38 8.61
N SER A 1046 -14.06 -71.97 7.34
CA SER A 1046 -15.27 -71.47 6.67
C SER A 1046 -16.13 -72.62 6.16
N ILE A 1047 -17.36 -72.75 6.68
CA ILE A 1047 -18.32 -73.79 6.31
C ILE A 1047 -19.43 -73.30 5.36
N PHE A 1048 -19.50 -71.98 5.15
CA PHE A 1048 -20.40 -71.35 4.19
C PHE A 1048 -19.80 -70.03 3.74
N ASP A 1049 -19.86 -69.76 2.43
CA ASP A 1049 -19.41 -68.52 1.81
C ASP A 1049 -20.28 -68.27 0.57
N SER A 1050 -21.14 -67.26 0.63
CA SER A 1050 -22.01 -66.91 -0.49
C SER A 1050 -22.38 -65.43 -0.49
N LYS A 1051 -22.86 -64.94 -1.64
CA LYS A 1051 -23.50 -63.62 -1.75
C LYS A 1051 -25.01 -63.79 -1.65
N ILE A 1052 -25.66 -62.97 -0.83
CA ILE A 1052 -27.11 -62.87 -0.72
C ILE A 1052 -27.56 -61.48 -1.16
N THR A 1053 -28.72 -61.40 -1.79
CA THR A 1053 -29.30 -60.13 -2.24
C THR A 1053 -30.05 -59.43 -1.11
N SER A 1054 -30.18 -58.11 -1.20
CA SER A 1054 -30.98 -57.32 -0.25
C SER A 1054 -32.40 -57.87 -0.13
N SER A 1055 -32.82 -58.27 1.07
CA SER A 1055 -34.18 -58.72 1.35
C SER A 1055 -34.50 -58.59 2.84
N ASP A 1056 -35.80 -58.54 3.15
CA ASP A 1056 -36.29 -58.45 4.54
C ASP A 1056 -35.94 -59.69 5.36
N SER A 1057 -35.77 -60.86 4.71
CA SER A 1057 -35.43 -62.12 5.36
C SER A 1057 -34.73 -63.09 4.41
N ASN A 1058 -33.48 -63.40 4.71
CA ASN A 1058 -32.65 -64.38 4.01
C ASN A 1058 -32.42 -65.60 4.91
N LYS A 1059 -32.72 -66.80 4.41
CA LYS A 1059 -32.52 -68.07 5.13
C LYS A 1059 -31.35 -68.85 4.55
N ILE A 1060 -30.43 -69.27 5.41
CA ILE A 1060 -29.27 -70.08 5.05
C ILE A 1060 -29.41 -71.45 5.71
N ARG A 1061 -29.52 -72.51 4.91
CA ARG A 1061 -29.58 -73.90 5.37
C ARG A 1061 -28.24 -74.59 5.19
N PHE A 1062 -27.85 -75.37 6.20
CA PHE A 1062 -26.64 -76.18 6.20
C PHE A 1062 -27.02 -77.67 6.05
N ASN A 1063 -26.24 -78.43 5.28
CA ASN A 1063 -26.38 -79.88 5.26
C ASN A 1063 -25.70 -80.45 6.51
N THR A 1064 -26.46 -80.63 7.60
CA THR A 1064 -26.05 -81.20 8.90
C THR A 1064 -24.74 -80.60 9.45
N PRO A 1065 -24.75 -79.37 9.98
CA PRO A 1065 -23.60 -78.81 10.68
C PRO A 1065 -23.40 -79.56 12.02
N PRO A 1066 -22.16 -79.84 12.45
CA PRO A 1066 -21.88 -80.32 13.81
C PRO A 1066 -22.48 -79.37 14.86
N VAL A 1067 -23.02 -79.88 15.97
CA VAL A 1067 -23.51 -79.03 17.07
C VAL A 1067 -22.34 -78.21 17.63
N GLY A 1068 -22.49 -76.88 17.66
CA GLY A 1068 -21.39 -76.05 18.12
C GLY A 1068 -21.58 -74.54 17.92
N ILE A 1069 -20.55 -73.80 18.32
CA ILE A 1069 -20.50 -72.35 18.18
C ILE A 1069 -19.96 -71.99 16.79
N TYR A 1070 -20.66 -71.09 16.11
CA TYR A 1070 -20.29 -70.56 14.81
C TYR A 1070 -20.21 -69.03 14.84
N LEU A 1071 -19.34 -68.48 14.00
CA LEU A 1071 -19.23 -67.04 13.75
C LEU A 1071 -19.79 -66.73 12.37
N VAL A 1072 -20.89 -65.99 12.32
CA VAL A 1072 -21.51 -65.53 11.07
C VAL A 1072 -21.01 -64.12 10.77
N SER A 1073 -20.30 -63.95 9.68
CA SER A 1073 -19.79 -62.68 9.17
C SER A 1073 -20.62 -62.24 7.97
N VAL A 1074 -21.31 -61.11 8.08
CA VAL A 1074 -22.04 -60.45 6.98
C VAL A 1074 -21.25 -59.21 6.58
N LYS A 1075 -20.86 -59.11 5.31
CA LYS A 1075 -20.12 -57.97 4.76
C LYS A 1075 -20.90 -57.35 3.61
N THR A 1076 -21.26 -56.08 3.75
CA THR A 1076 -21.84 -55.25 2.69
C THR A 1076 -20.83 -54.19 2.26
N GLU A 1077 -21.18 -53.37 1.28
CA GLU A 1077 -20.41 -52.16 0.95
C GLU A 1077 -20.38 -51.14 2.11
N LYS A 1078 -21.35 -51.18 3.03
CA LYS A 1078 -21.43 -50.28 4.19
C LYS A 1078 -20.59 -50.74 5.40
N GLY A 1079 -20.10 -51.98 5.42
CA GLY A 1079 -19.29 -52.49 6.52
C GLY A 1079 -19.35 -54.00 6.74
N LYS A 1080 -18.79 -54.46 7.86
CA LYS A 1080 -18.76 -55.88 8.25
C LYS A 1080 -19.38 -56.05 9.64
N PHE A 1081 -20.30 -57.00 9.77
CA PHE A 1081 -20.92 -57.42 11.02
C PHE A 1081 -20.61 -58.88 11.32
N ILE A 1082 -20.26 -59.21 12.56
CA ILE A 1082 -19.99 -60.59 12.98
C ILE A 1082 -20.86 -60.93 14.19
N LYS A 1083 -21.59 -62.05 14.14
CA LYS A 1083 -22.38 -62.56 15.25
C LYS A 1083 -22.05 -64.01 15.58
N LYS A 1084 -21.92 -64.29 16.87
CA LYS A 1084 -21.79 -65.64 17.42
C LYS A 1084 -23.17 -66.30 17.49
N ILE A 1085 -23.31 -67.51 16.93
CA ILE A 1085 -24.54 -68.30 16.94
C ILE A 1085 -24.22 -69.73 17.39
N ASN A 1086 -25.11 -70.33 18.16
CA ASN A 1086 -25.02 -71.74 18.52
C ASN A 1086 -25.95 -72.52 17.60
N LEU A 1087 -25.41 -73.32 16.68
CA LEU A 1087 -26.18 -74.20 15.80
C LEU A 1087 -26.29 -75.60 16.37
#